data_AF-R9IMC1-F1
#
_entry.id   AF-R9IMC1-F1
#
_cell.length_a   1.000
_cell.length_b   1.000
_cell.length_c   1.000
_cell.angle_alpha   90.00
_cell.angle_beta   90.00
_cell.angle_gamma   90.00
#
_symmetry.space_group_name_H-M   'P 1'
#
loop_
_entity.id
_entity.type
_entity.pdbx_description
1 polymer ?
#
loop_
_entity_poly.entity_id
_entity_poly.type
_entity_poly.pdbx_seq_one_letter_code
_entity_poly.pdbx_strand_id
1 'polypeptide(L)'
;MILLKANEELKNIFGRMLKTMDANVMWTGSIVVLNNFLILSGNVRSMIFNFDKGKVITNVIELPNKEEDMEPVADNQTLTNVLNMTLYAFGKWGVIQGLKVEKDYSQLNALFYAILKDMKIIPGFRDDNFRFYRENIQITYEEVIQAAIEEGKRKPEEIKEEKKEQTSEEKGLGLWHKLQWKVEKKSFQRGEVGEYEKKASRLGNNFYISNYQCPECGRKLYMAVYPQGKEFPIETEEGRVYLARSYTCDNCNLFYTPRPGKLLREGESYAMKFGGDRDAYEDYRELLGSQAERTSNCNFNEFASERGKHALLSIEEAGADLEHMKEEELQNLEEKIEDGFFPLMKAEPYLEKIKDLLRKKAEEKELKKKPKQEEKISVPRKQEEISVPEKKEEIFTPEREEEKAARESVLEASDPKNQDGKKKSLFPKKNLEDRKQKEWISGEKPSILKREIGKSSPEEKKGTQNLEEDFEEEISGSNLSIKEKYDARMRMLDRMSLWQVRRLREQIQSDERLDWVDKEKYEKLTKQAVYRKGEEEARKKAEYCRNRPYGTVKRAIEEISQMECPKLIQEEILKTLGEIKRKRGQEEAADLIAKMPETMTRNQYRTFREKLDQYDEEDISVYKEVLESSRRLAEKREIAGMLKRAARSDRNGLMRMLKQLKEDGFLPEQAEPAIKEITGRVRAMDEKVIEKICPNIMSMTFDEAAAAYEKIEGGAFLPEIKTDTLEMIDKRLTKIKMDECGLLVEKLKEALEGKINDTERLHFYEVRKVMRGDWNPRESELVARALNTYATERDRYEYPILVCDSSGRQNGADGFILTPDHIFYNSLFSSEMIPIRSVTGVEGNTGLLNKGIYLKRGNGKRTKIPGGIPAKELKIFAEILEEFVSYLQEKPESRSIAYLSKEEHKVKCCYRCGFTYRGGNVCPKCGNQANH
;
A
#
# COMPACT_ATOMS: atom_id res chain seq x y z
N MET A 1 -26.78 8.34 -28.62
CA MET A 1 -26.60 9.03 -29.89
C MET A 1 -27.92 8.99 -30.63
N ILE A 2 -28.57 10.15 -30.74
CA ILE A 2 -29.81 10.33 -31.51
C ILE A 2 -29.41 10.53 -32.99
N LEU A 3 -30.02 9.80 -33.92
CA LEU A 3 -29.88 10.01 -35.36
C LEU A 3 -31.22 10.52 -35.92
N LEU A 4 -31.23 11.72 -36.50
CA LEU A 4 -32.44 12.36 -37.03
C LEU A 4 -32.28 12.73 -38.52
N LYS A 5 -33.37 12.60 -39.28
CA LYS A 5 -33.46 13.07 -40.67
C LYS A 5 -34.29 14.36 -40.71
N ALA A 6 -33.65 15.48 -41.05
CA ALA A 6 -34.28 16.80 -41.04
C ALA A 6 -35.45 16.92 -42.02
N ASN A 7 -36.53 17.58 -41.60
CA ASN A 7 -37.64 17.97 -42.47
C ASN A 7 -37.26 19.18 -43.35
N GLU A 8 -38.10 19.55 -44.32
CA GLU A 8 -37.80 20.64 -45.25
C GLU A 8 -37.69 22.02 -44.57
N GLU A 9 -38.37 22.23 -43.44
CA GLU A 9 -38.20 23.45 -42.63
C GLU A 9 -36.77 23.54 -42.08
N LEU A 10 -36.32 22.50 -41.36
CA LEU A 10 -34.98 22.45 -40.78
C LEU A 10 -33.88 22.47 -41.83
N LYS A 11 -34.08 21.81 -42.99
CA LYS A 11 -33.15 21.91 -44.14
C LYS A 11 -33.02 23.36 -44.63
N ASN A 12 -34.13 24.07 -44.78
CA ASN A 12 -34.12 25.48 -45.20
C ASN A 12 -33.47 26.39 -44.14
N ILE A 13 -33.79 26.19 -42.85
CA ILE A 13 -33.30 27.01 -41.75
C ILE A 13 -31.78 26.80 -41.54
N PHE A 14 -31.34 25.58 -41.26
CA PHE A 14 -29.92 25.29 -41.02
C PHE A 14 -29.09 25.39 -42.32
N GLY A 15 -29.68 25.13 -43.49
CA GLY A 15 -29.04 25.35 -44.79
C GLY A 15 -28.80 26.83 -45.11
N ARG A 16 -29.66 27.75 -44.63
CA ARG A 16 -29.38 29.19 -44.68
C ARG A 16 -28.25 29.56 -43.73
N MET A 17 -28.30 29.10 -42.47
CA MET A 17 -27.24 29.34 -41.47
C MET A 17 -25.86 28.90 -41.98
N LEU A 18 -25.73 27.69 -42.54
CA LEU A 18 -24.46 27.19 -43.08
C LEU A 18 -23.90 28.09 -44.19
N LYS A 19 -24.75 28.59 -45.09
CA LYS A 19 -24.38 29.54 -46.16
C LYS A 19 -23.98 30.91 -45.60
N THR A 20 -24.68 31.41 -44.59
CA THR A 20 -24.38 32.71 -43.96
C THR A 20 -23.06 32.70 -43.17
N MET A 21 -22.66 31.54 -42.64
CA MET A 21 -21.39 31.36 -41.92
C MET A 21 -20.18 31.02 -42.82
N ASP A 22 -20.37 30.93 -44.15
CA ASP A 22 -19.38 30.40 -45.11
C ASP A 22 -18.76 29.05 -44.66
N ALA A 23 -19.59 28.22 -44.01
CA ALA A 23 -19.12 26.98 -43.41
C ALA A 23 -18.89 25.92 -44.50
N ASN A 24 -17.63 25.49 -44.68
CA ASN A 24 -17.25 24.39 -45.58
C ASN A 24 -17.72 23.02 -45.04
N VAL A 25 -19.04 22.81 -45.08
CA VAL A 25 -19.80 21.70 -44.52
C VAL A 25 -20.93 21.37 -45.50
N MET A 26 -20.69 20.36 -46.35
CA MET A 26 -21.70 19.82 -47.28
C MET A 26 -22.68 18.92 -46.52
N TRP A 27 -23.60 19.53 -45.76
CA TRP A 27 -24.58 18.87 -44.90
C TRP A 27 -25.60 18.03 -45.70
N THR A 28 -25.82 16.79 -45.28
CA THR A 28 -26.74 15.84 -45.95
C THR A 28 -28.21 16.00 -45.56
N GLY A 29 -28.52 16.81 -44.53
CA GLY A 29 -29.80 16.78 -43.83
C GLY A 29 -29.84 15.78 -42.65
N SER A 30 -28.77 15.01 -42.42
CA SER A 30 -28.63 14.15 -41.23
C SER A 30 -28.15 14.96 -40.03
N ILE A 31 -28.84 14.81 -38.91
CA ILE A 31 -28.54 15.44 -37.62
C ILE A 31 -28.18 14.35 -36.62
N VAL A 32 -27.10 14.53 -35.87
CA VAL A 32 -26.68 13.61 -34.80
C VAL A 32 -26.63 14.36 -33.48
N VAL A 33 -27.24 13.83 -32.42
CA VAL A 33 -27.18 14.40 -31.06
C VAL A 33 -26.47 13.41 -30.15
N LEU A 34 -25.52 13.91 -29.34
CA LEU A 34 -24.75 13.10 -28.40
C LEU A 34 -24.43 13.92 -27.14
N ASN A 35 -24.91 13.51 -25.97
CA ASN A 35 -24.82 14.26 -24.72
C ASN A 35 -25.23 15.75 -24.93
N ASN A 36 -24.29 16.70 -24.78
CA ASN A 36 -24.48 18.14 -24.96
C ASN A 36 -23.93 18.65 -26.31
N PHE A 37 -23.90 17.78 -27.33
CA PHE A 37 -23.47 18.10 -28.68
C PHE A 37 -24.60 17.88 -29.68
N LEU A 38 -24.81 18.84 -30.57
CA LEU A 38 -25.57 18.70 -31.81
C LEU A 38 -24.57 18.74 -32.98
N ILE A 39 -24.67 17.78 -33.89
CA ILE A 39 -23.76 17.63 -35.03
C ILE A 39 -24.56 17.59 -36.33
N LEU A 40 -24.27 18.52 -37.25
CA LEU A 40 -24.76 18.49 -38.62
C LEU A 40 -23.76 17.68 -39.46
N SER A 41 -24.16 16.49 -39.90
CA SER A 41 -23.27 15.54 -40.59
C SER A 41 -23.04 15.94 -42.05
N GLY A 42 -21.79 16.20 -42.43
CA GLY A 42 -21.45 16.64 -43.79
C GLY A 42 -20.42 15.74 -44.47
N ASN A 43 -20.52 15.62 -45.80
CA ASN A 43 -19.74 14.70 -46.64
C ASN A 43 -18.21 14.89 -46.62
N VAL A 44 -17.69 15.92 -45.93
CA VAL A 44 -16.26 16.28 -45.89
C VAL A 44 -15.86 16.78 -44.51
N ARG A 45 -16.70 17.64 -43.91
CA ARG A 45 -16.61 18.10 -42.52
C ARG A 45 -18.02 18.19 -41.95
N SER A 46 -18.13 17.97 -40.65
CA SER A 46 -19.36 18.09 -39.86
C SER A 46 -19.28 19.31 -38.93
N MET A 47 -20.41 19.96 -38.70
CA MET A 47 -20.51 21.14 -37.82
C MET A 47 -21.03 20.73 -36.44
N ILE A 48 -20.30 21.08 -35.39
CA ILE A 48 -20.48 20.58 -34.02
C ILE A 48 -20.81 21.77 -33.11
N PHE A 49 -22.00 21.78 -32.52
CA PHE A 49 -22.45 22.74 -31.52
C PHE A 49 -22.28 22.13 -30.13
N ASN A 50 -21.50 22.78 -29.25
CA ASN A 50 -21.27 22.35 -27.87
C ASN A 50 -22.02 23.30 -26.91
N PHE A 51 -23.04 22.78 -26.23
CA PHE A 51 -23.93 23.55 -25.34
C PHE A 51 -23.28 23.86 -23.97
N ASP A 52 -22.35 23.03 -23.48
CA ASP A 52 -21.64 23.24 -22.22
C ASP A 52 -20.63 24.40 -22.26
N LYS A 53 -20.13 24.76 -23.44
CA LYS A 53 -19.05 25.73 -23.64
C LYS A 53 -19.40 26.89 -24.58
N GLY A 54 -20.64 26.94 -25.05
CA GLY A 54 -21.14 27.94 -26.01
C GLY A 54 -20.31 28.05 -27.30
N LYS A 55 -19.79 26.92 -27.83
CA LYS A 55 -18.86 26.93 -28.98
C LYS A 55 -19.33 26.08 -30.15
N VAL A 56 -19.02 26.53 -31.36
CA VAL A 56 -19.22 25.78 -32.61
C VAL A 56 -17.86 25.45 -33.23
N ILE A 57 -17.71 24.23 -33.73
CA ILE A 57 -16.45 23.70 -34.30
C ILE A 57 -16.79 22.94 -35.59
N THR A 58 -15.98 23.11 -36.64
CA THR A 58 -16.04 22.24 -37.84
C THR A 58 -14.90 21.23 -37.78
N ASN A 59 -15.19 19.92 -37.89
CA ASN A 59 -14.16 18.88 -37.90
C ASN A 59 -14.49 17.76 -38.89
N VAL A 60 -13.48 16.99 -39.30
CA VAL A 60 -13.68 15.71 -39.99
C VAL A 60 -14.00 14.66 -38.93
N ILE A 61 -15.18 14.04 -39.01
CA ILE A 61 -15.59 12.96 -38.11
C ILE A 61 -16.31 11.91 -38.96
N GLU A 62 -15.82 10.68 -38.92
CA GLU A 62 -16.55 9.51 -39.44
C GLU A 62 -17.68 9.17 -38.47
N LEU A 63 -18.92 9.31 -38.93
CA LEU A 63 -20.13 8.94 -38.19
C LEU A 63 -20.69 7.63 -38.76
N PRO A 64 -21.24 6.73 -37.93
CA PRO A 64 -21.72 5.42 -38.40
C PRO A 64 -22.88 5.60 -39.38
N ASN A 65 -22.63 5.31 -40.65
CA ASN A 65 -23.51 5.66 -41.75
C ASN A 65 -24.65 4.63 -41.89
N LYS A 66 -25.70 4.81 -41.09
CA LYS A 66 -26.88 3.95 -41.05
C LYS A 66 -28.15 4.78 -41.30
N GLU A 67 -28.67 4.73 -42.52
CA GLU A 67 -29.95 5.41 -42.83
C GLU A 67 -31.17 4.73 -42.17
N GLU A 68 -31.10 3.42 -41.93
CA GLU A 68 -32.16 2.62 -41.31
C GLU A 68 -32.44 2.99 -39.83
N ASP A 69 -31.41 3.47 -39.11
CA ASP A 69 -31.49 3.90 -37.70
C ASP A 69 -31.90 5.40 -37.56
N MET A 70 -32.22 6.13 -38.65
CA MET A 70 -32.55 7.57 -38.60
C MET A 70 -34.04 7.85 -38.42
N GLU A 71 -34.42 8.52 -37.34
CA GLU A 71 -35.82 8.92 -37.11
C GLU A 71 -36.15 10.23 -37.87
N PRO A 72 -37.22 10.28 -38.69
CA PRO A 72 -37.60 11.48 -39.42
C PRO A 72 -38.26 12.51 -38.49
N VAL A 73 -37.83 13.78 -38.57
CA VAL A 73 -38.44 14.86 -37.75
C VAL A 73 -39.90 15.12 -38.16
N ALA A 74 -40.21 14.98 -39.45
CA ALA A 74 -41.56 15.02 -40.03
C ALA A 74 -42.43 16.16 -39.45
N ASP A 75 -43.65 15.83 -39.03
CA ASP A 75 -44.67 16.75 -38.50
C ASP A 75 -44.52 17.03 -36.98
N ASN A 76 -43.44 16.55 -36.34
CA ASN A 76 -43.22 16.78 -34.91
C ASN A 76 -42.76 18.23 -34.66
N GLN A 77 -43.74 19.11 -34.45
CA GLN A 77 -43.53 20.52 -34.14
C GLN A 77 -42.76 20.72 -32.82
N THR A 78 -42.96 19.85 -31.82
CA THR A 78 -42.24 19.93 -30.53
C THR A 78 -40.73 19.74 -30.76
N LEU A 79 -40.34 18.69 -31.49
CA LEU A 79 -38.96 18.39 -31.86
C LEU A 79 -38.35 19.48 -32.76
N THR A 80 -39.11 19.96 -33.74
CA THR A 80 -38.69 21.07 -34.63
C THR A 80 -38.41 22.34 -33.82
N ASN A 81 -39.29 22.69 -32.86
CA ASN A 81 -39.10 23.83 -31.98
C ASN A 81 -37.86 23.68 -31.09
N VAL A 82 -37.60 22.49 -30.51
CA VAL A 82 -36.42 22.22 -29.67
C VAL A 82 -35.12 22.28 -30.49
N LEU A 83 -35.09 21.74 -31.70
CA LEU A 83 -33.93 21.84 -32.59
C LEU A 83 -33.63 23.31 -32.96
N ASN A 84 -34.68 24.09 -33.26
CA ASN A 84 -34.57 25.52 -33.55
C ASN A 84 -34.04 26.37 -32.37
N MET A 85 -34.17 25.92 -31.12
CA MET A 85 -33.58 26.61 -29.94
C MET A 85 -32.06 26.79 -30.05
N THR A 86 -31.37 25.89 -30.74
CA THR A 86 -29.92 25.98 -31.04
C THR A 86 -29.57 27.33 -31.66
N LEU A 87 -30.36 27.77 -32.65
CA LEU A 87 -30.06 28.98 -33.43
C LEU A 87 -30.24 30.25 -32.58
N TYR A 88 -31.25 30.25 -31.70
CA TYR A 88 -31.44 31.33 -30.73
C TYR A 88 -30.31 31.38 -29.69
N ALA A 89 -29.83 30.24 -29.20
CA ALA A 89 -28.74 30.18 -28.22
C ALA A 89 -27.40 30.62 -28.84
N PHE A 90 -26.95 29.97 -29.91
CA PHE A 90 -25.66 30.25 -30.54
C PHE A 90 -25.63 31.57 -31.34
N GLY A 91 -26.79 32.06 -31.79
CA GLY A 91 -26.95 33.42 -32.31
C GLY A 91 -26.99 34.51 -31.23
N LYS A 92 -27.36 34.18 -29.98
CA LYS A 92 -27.24 35.10 -28.84
C LYS A 92 -25.79 35.22 -28.34
N TRP A 93 -25.06 34.11 -28.34
CA TRP A 93 -23.61 34.10 -28.09
C TRP A 93 -22.77 34.70 -29.24
N GLY A 94 -23.39 35.05 -30.38
CA GLY A 94 -22.69 35.65 -31.53
C GLY A 94 -21.75 34.70 -32.28
N VAL A 95 -21.86 33.39 -32.06
CA VAL A 95 -20.98 32.37 -32.67
C VAL A 95 -21.45 32.01 -34.08
N ILE A 96 -22.74 32.16 -34.36
CA ILE A 96 -23.30 32.08 -35.71
C ILE A 96 -23.11 33.45 -36.39
N GLN A 97 -22.11 33.54 -37.28
CA GLN A 97 -21.91 34.75 -38.08
C GLN A 97 -23.17 35.08 -38.91
N GLY A 98 -23.54 36.36 -38.92
CA GLY A 98 -24.75 36.86 -39.59
C GLY A 98 -26.08 36.64 -38.85
N LEU A 99 -26.13 35.92 -37.73
CA LEU A 99 -27.33 35.74 -36.91
C LEU A 99 -27.19 36.42 -35.55
N LYS A 100 -27.74 37.63 -35.41
CA LYS A 100 -27.74 38.40 -34.15
C LYS A 100 -29.09 38.28 -33.44
N VAL A 101 -29.10 37.77 -32.20
CA VAL A 101 -30.32 37.67 -31.39
C VAL A 101 -30.39 38.79 -30.35
N GLU A 102 -31.31 39.73 -30.54
CA GLU A 102 -31.39 40.95 -29.72
C GLU A 102 -32.09 40.75 -28.37
N LYS A 103 -33.02 39.78 -28.28
CA LYS A 103 -33.70 39.38 -27.02
C LYS A 103 -32.70 39.10 -25.89
N ASP A 104 -32.99 39.51 -24.67
CA ASP A 104 -32.14 39.26 -23.51
C ASP A 104 -32.21 37.79 -23.00
N TYR A 105 -31.33 37.44 -22.06
CA TYR A 105 -31.26 36.07 -21.52
C TYR A 105 -32.51 35.66 -20.74
N SER A 106 -33.23 36.58 -20.10
CA SER A 106 -34.48 36.28 -19.40
C SER A 106 -35.63 36.04 -20.39
N GLN A 107 -35.73 36.85 -21.45
CA GLN A 107 -36.67 36.65 -22.55
C GLN A 107 -36.42 35.33 -23.29
N LEU A 108 -35.15 34.95 -23.48
CA LEU A 108 -34.80 33.68 -24.12
C LEU A 108 -35.06 32.48 -23.20
N ASN A 109 -34.75 32.56 -21.90
CA ASN A 109 -35.16 31.51 -20.96
C ASN A 109 -36.68 31.35 -20.88
N ALA A 110 -37.45 32.43 -20.91
CA ALA A 110 -38.91 32.37 -20.95
C ALA A 110 -39.45 31.73 -22.25
N LEU A 111 -38.85 32.06 -23.41
CA LEU A 111 -39.16 31.42 -24.69
C LEU A 111 -38.85 29.92 -24.67
N PHE A 112 -37.67 29.54 -24.18
CA PHE A 112 -37.24 28.15 -24.08
C PHE A 112 -38.10 27.38 -23.07
N TYR A 113 -38.50 27.99 -21.95
CA TYR A 113 -39.40 27.36 -20.98
C TYR A 113 -40.79 27.15 -21.57
N ALA A 114 -41.30 28.08 -22.39
CA ALA A 114 -42.58 27.90 -23.10
C ALA A 114 -42.56 26.72 -24.11
N ILE A 115 -41.39 26.35 -24.64
CA ILE A 115 -41.19 25.16 -25.49
C ILE A 115 -41.02 23.89 -24.62
N LEU A 116 -40.33 24.00 -23.49
CA LEU A 116 -39.90 22.85 -22.67
C LEU A 116 -40.84 22.44 -21.53
N LYS A 117 -41.79 23.31 -21.14
CA LYS A 117 -42.73 23.10 -20.01
C LYS A 117 -43.53 21.81 -20.10
N ASP A 118 -44.03 21.43 -21.29
CA ASP A 118 -44.90 20.27 -21.49
C ASP A 118 -44.14 18.97 -21.14
N MET A 119 -42.85 18.92 -21.51
CA MET A 119 -41.91 17.83 -21.20
C MET A 119 -41.37 17.85 -19.76
N LYS A 120 -41.84 18.80 -18.92
CA LYS A 120 -41.37 19.06 -17.54
C LYS A 120 -39.88 19.42 -17.44
N ILE A 121 -39.32 20.08 -18.46
CA ILE A 121 -37.90 20.47 -18.51
C ILE A 121 -37.76 21.99 -18.30
N ILE A 122 -36.84 22.37 -17.41
CA ILE A 122 -36.49 23.77 -17.10
C ILE A 122 -35.17 24.11 -17.80
N PRO A 123 -35.12 25.14 -18.68
CA PRO A 123 -33.88 25.62 -19.26
C PRO A 123 -33.09 26.50 -18.28
N GLY A 124 -31.76 26.38 -18.33
CA GLY A 124 -30.81 27.30 -17.73
C GLY A 124 -29.87 27.84 -18.81
N PHE A 125 -30.33 28.79 -19.61
CA PHE A 125 -29.54 29.46 -20.64
C PHE A 125 -28.79 30.66 -20.06
N ARG A 126 -27.47 30.70 -20.23
CA ARG A 126 -26.56 31.74 -19.72
C ARG A 126 -25.65 32.28 -20.81
N ASP A 127 -24.80 33.23 -20.46
CA ASP A 127 -23.77 33.82 -21.30
C ASP A 127 -22.60 32.89 -21.63
N ASP A 128 -22.37 31.85 -20.81
CA ASP A 128 -21.26 30.90 -20.95
C ASP A 128 -21.68 29.47 -21.35
N ASN A 129 -22.88 29.03 -20.96
CA ASN A 129 -23.38 27.67 -21.18
C ASN A 129 -24.92 27.61 -21.28
N PHE A 130 -25.43 26.51 -21.84
CA PHE A 130 -26.87 26.21 -21.89
C PHE A 130 -27.12 24.82 -21.30
N ARG A 131 -27.76 24.79 -20.13
CA ARG A 131 -28.10 23.57 -19.40
C ARG A 131 -29.61 23.35 -19.36
N PHE A 132 -30.00 22.13 -19.03
CA PHE A 132 -31.38 21.69 -18.94
C PHE A 132 -31.55 20.90 -17.65
N TYR A 133 -32.72 21.03 -17.01
CA TYR A 133 -33.01 20.42 -15.72
C TYR A 133 -34.38 19.76 -15.73
N ARG A 134 -34.49 18.58 -15.12
CA ARG A 134 -35.76 17.89 -14.86
C ARG A 134 -35.71 17.37 -13.43
N GLU A 135 -36.73 17.69 -12.64
CA GLU A 135 -36.80 17.33 -11.20
C GLU A 135 -35.53 17.76 -10.42
N ASN A 136 -35.01 18.96 -10.75
CA ASN A 136 -33.75 19.55 -10.26
C ASN A 136 -32.44 18.82 -10.63
N ILE A 137 -32.50 17.68 -11.33
CA ILE A 137 -31.33 16.98 -11.86
C ILE A 137 -30.93 17.62 -13.21
N GLN A 138 -29.63 17.85 -13.44
CA GLN A 138 -29.15 18.34 -14.74
C GLN A 138 -29.21 17.20 -15.78
N ILE A 139 -29.91 17.43 -16.89
CA ILE A 139 -30.00 16.50 -18.02
C ILE A 139 -29.23 17.04 -19.23
N THR A 140 -28.90 16.15 -20.16
CA THR A 140 -28.20 16.46 -21.41
C THR A 140 -29.14 16.91 -22.52
N TYR A 141 -28.62 17.62 -23.52
CA TYR A 141 -29.42 18.00 -24.71
C TYR A 141 -29.96 16.77 -25.47
N GLU A 142 -29.24 15.64 -25.43
CA GLU A 142 -29.71 14.35 -25.95
C GLU A 142 -31.02 13.89 -25.30
N GLU A 143 -31.18 14.09 -23.99
CA GLU A 143 -32.39 13.75 -23.24
C GLU A 143 -33.54 14.75 -23.50
N VAL A 144 -33.24 16.02 -23.79
CA VAL A 144 -34.25 17.02 -24.20
C VAL A 144 -34.84 16.67 -25.57
N ILE A 145 -33.99 16.26 -26.52
CA ILE A 145 -34.44 15.80 -27.85
C ILE A 145 -35.27 14.52 -27.75
N GLN A 146 -34.87 13.57 -26.89
CA GLN A 146 -35.64 12.36 -26.61
C GLN A 146 -37.06 12.68 -26.09
N ALA A 147 -37.16 13.57 -25.10
CA ALA A 147 -38.47 14.00 -24.57
C ALA A 147 -39.35 14.69 -25.64
N ALA A 148 -38.75 15.42 -26.58
CA ALA A 148 -39.47 16.08 -27.68
C ALA A 148 -39.98 15.10 -28.74
N ILE A 149 -39.31 13.96 -28.91
CA ILE A 149 -39.79 12.84 -29.73
C ILE A 149 -41.01 12.18 -29.07
N GLU A 150 -40.92 11.89 -27.77
CA GLU A 150 -41.99 11.25 -26.99
C GLU A 150 -43.26 12.13 -26.92
N GLU A 151 -43.10 13.40 -26.56
CA GLU A 151 -44.21 14.37 -26.47
C GLU A 151 -44.89 14.64 -27.82
N GLY A 152 -44.14 14.55 -28.92
CA GLY A 152 -44.69 14.68 -30.27
C GLY A 152 -45.52 13.48 -30.73
N LYS A 153 -45.25 12.27 -30.22
CA LYS A 153 -46.04 11.05 -30.47
C LYS A 153 -47.29 11.00 -29.58
N ARG A 154 -47.16 11.46 -28.35
CA ARG A 154 -48.24 11.51 -27.35
C ARG A 154 -49.48 12.29 -27.80
N LYS A 155 -49.27 13.49 -28.37
CA LYS A 155 -50.37 14.43 -28.73
C LYS A 155 -51.42 13.91 -29.74
N PRO A 156 -51.09 13.12 -30.78
CA PRO A 156 -52.11 12.45 -31.61
C PRO A 156 -52.74 11.19 -30.98
N GLU A 157 -52.14 10.59 -29.95
CA GLU A 157 -52.54 9.30 -29.37
C GLU A 157 -53.51 9.46 -28.19
N GLU A 158 -53.37 10.52 -27.38
CA GLU A 158 -54.24 10.82 -26.22
C GLU A 158 -55.73 11.02 -26.58
N ILE A 159 -56.07 11.21 -27.87
CA ILE A 159 -57.47 11.34 -28.34
C ILE A 159 -58.21 9.98 -28.38
N LYS A 160 -57.52 8.84 -28.28
CA LYS A 160 -58.13 7.51 -28.48
C LYS A 160 -58.19 6.59 -27.26
N GLU A 161 -57.38 6.80 -26.23
CA GLU A 161 -57.16 5.80 -25.17
C GLU A 161 -57.59 6.22 -23.76
N GLU A 162 -58.45 7.24 -23.60
CA GLU A 162 -59.21 7.49 -22.35
C GLU A 162 -60.29 6.42 -22.08
N LYS A 163 -59.95 5.13 -22.22
CA LYS A 163 -60.81 3.99 -21.89
C LYS A 163 -60.07 2.65 -21.80
N LYS A 164 -59.10 2.51 -20.88
CA LYS A 164 -58.93 1.27 -20.09
C LYS A 164 -57.96 1.35 -18.90
N GLU A 165 -58.49 0.91 -17.76
CA GLU A 165 -57.89 0.01 -16.78
C GLU A 165 -56.50 0.33 -16.16
N GLN A 166 -56.63 0.86 -14.95
CA GLN A 166 -55.78 0.70 -13.77
C GLN A 166 -54.92 -0.59 -13.67
N THR A 167 -53.93 -0.50 -12.76
CA THR A 167 -53.10 -1.57 -12.12
C THR A 167 -51.73 -1.83 -12.77
N SER A 168 -50.64 -2.12 -12.04
CA SER A 168 -50.47 -2.33 -10.58
C SER A 168 -49.09 -1.85 -10.05
N GLU A 169 -49.04 -1.59 -8.75
CA GLU A 169 -47.89 -1.66 -7.80
C GLU A 169 -46.43 -1.60 -8.30
N GLU A 170 -45.65 -0.67 -7.72
CA GLU A 170 -44.21 -0.88 -7.47
C GLU A 170 -43.97 -0.97 -5.94
N LYS A 171 -43.25 -2.01 -5.50
CA LYS A 171 -42.81 -2.21 -4.11
C LYS A 171 -41.28 -2.21 -4.08
N GLY A 172 -40.67 -1.30 -3.32
CA GLY A 172 -39.22 -1.13 -3.29
C GLY A 172 -38.51 -1.90 -2.17
N LEU A 173 -37.23 -2.19 -2.42
CA LEU A 173 -36.15 -2.47 -1.44
C LEU A 173 -36.29 -3.80 -0.64
N GLY A 174 -35.29 -4.68 -0.60
CA GLY A 174 -33.84 -4.43 -0.57
C GLY A 174 -33.27 -4.84 0.79
N LEU A 175 -32.03 -5.32 0.84
CA LEU A 175 -31.16 -5.65 2.00
C LEU A 175 -29.75 -5.91 1.40
N TRP A 176 -28.63 -5.50 2.00
CA TRP A 176 -28.28 -5.72 3.41
C TRP A 176 -27.85 -4.49 4.21
N HIS A 177 -27.89 -3.29 3.63
CA HIS A 177 -27.87 -2.07 4.43
C HIS A 177 -29.10 -2.02 5.36
N LYS A 178 -28.82 -1.97 6.68
CA LYS A 178 -29.77 -1.99 7.81
C LYS A 178 -30.45 -3.36 8.03
N LEU A 179 -29.98 -4.08 9.06
CA LEU A 179 -30.60 -5.29 9.63
C LEU A 179 -31.96 -4.98 10.30
N GLN A 180 -32.94 -4.58 9.49
CA GLN A 180 -34.29 -4.25 9.93
C GLN A 180 -35.18 -5.48 9.85
N TRP A 181 -35.67 -5.95 10.99
CA TRP A 181 -36.63 -7.06 11.04
C TRP A 181 -38.00 -6.58 10.52
N LYS A 182 -38.62 -7.37 9.64
CA LYS A 182 -39.89 -7.03 8.97
C LYS A 182 -41.07 -7.72 9.65
N VAL A 183 -42.24 -7.08 9.67
CA VAL A 183 -43.46 -7.65 10.26
C VAL A 183 -43.99 -8.79 9.38
N GLU A 184 -44.08 -10.01 9.93
CA GLU A 184 -44.75 -11.15 9.30
C GLU A 184 -45.87 -11.70 10.20
N LYS A 185 -47.06 -11.86 9.60
CA LYS A 185 -48.17 -12.57 10.23
C LYS A 185 -48.20 -14.03 9.78
N LYS A 186 -47.88 -14.96 10.68
CA LYS A 186 -47.68 -16.40 10.38
C LYS A 186 -48.21 -17.29 11.49
N SER A 187 -48.82 -18.41 11.14
CA SER A 187 -49.32 -19.40 12.10
C SER A 187 -48.25 -20.43 12.44
N PHE A 188 -47.81 -20.48 13.70
CA PHE A 188 -46.82 -21.44 14.19
C PHE A 188 -47.51 -22.67 14.78
N GLN A 189 -47.19 -23.87 14.29
CA GLN A 189 -47.70 -25.13 14.85
C GLN A 189 -46.83 -25.61 16.02
N ARG A 190 -47.44 -26.28 17.00
CA ARG A 190 -46.75 -26.84 18.18
C ARG A 190 -46.69 -28.37 18.06
N GLY A 191 -45.54 -28.96 18.34
CA GLY A 191 -45.34 -30.41 18.41
C GLY A 191 -44.58 -30.79 19.69
N GLU A 192 -44.76 -32.03 20.14
CA GLU A 192 -44.10 -32.50 21.37
C GLU A 192 -42.59 -32.66 21.19
N VAL A 193 -41.84 -32.37 22.26
CA VAL A 193 -40.39 -32.51 22.32
C VAL A 193 -40.02 -33.36 23.54
N GLY A 194 -39.48 -34.54 23.29
CA GLY A 194 -39.12 -35.49 24.34
C GLY A 194 -37.93 -35.02 25.17
N GLU A 195 -37.81 -35.50 26.41
CA GLU A 195 -36.68 -35.13 27.28
C GLU A 195 -35.31 -35.41 26.65
N TYR A 196 -35.22 -36.47 25.85
CA TYR A 196 -34.00 -36.85 25.14
C TYR A 196 -33.61 -35.81 24.08
N GLU A 197 -34.57 -35.35 23.25
CA GLU A 197 -34.34 -34.25 22.31
C GLU A 197 -33.90 -32.97 23.02
N LYS A 198 -34.53 -32.62 24.15
CA LYS A 198 -34.16 -31.44 24.97
C LYS A 198 -32.74 -31.48 25.54
N LYS A 199 -32.10 -32.66 25.58
CA LYS A 199 -30.72 -32.89 26.05
C LYS A 199 -29.73 -33.02 24.88
N ALA A 200 -30.13 -33.68 23.79
CA ALA A 200 -29.30 -34.04 22.63
C ALA A 200 -29.30 -33.02 21.48
N SER A 201 -30.45 -32.43 21.13
CA SER A 201 -30.57 -31.53 19.97
C SER A 201 -30.15 -30.10 20.32
N ARG A 202 -28.95 -29.71 19.91
CA ARG A 202 -28.37 -28.37 20.12
C ARG A 202 -27.87 -27.78 18.81
N LEU A 203 -28.09 -26.49 18.59
CA LEU A 203 -27.67 -25.77 17.39
C LEU A 203 -26.38 -24.95 17.56
N GLY A 204 -25.64 -25.20 18.65
CA GLY A 204 -24.57 -24.32 19.12
C GLY A 204 -25.11 -23.02 19.72
N ASN A 205 -24.19 -22.13 20.10
CA ASN A 205 -24.41 -20.71 20.38
C ASN A 205 -25.70 -20.39 21.16
N ASN A 206 -25.91 -21.08 22.30
CA ASN A 206 -27.05 -20.93 23.22
C ASN A 206 -28.47 -21.14 22.64
N PHE A 207 -28.63 -21.58 21.39
CA PHE A 207 -29.91 -21.94 20.79
C PHE A 207 -30.32 -23.38 21.18
N TYR A 208 -31.49 -23.53 21.81
CA TYR A 208 -32.04 -24.81 22.30
C TYR A 208 -33.38 -25.15 21.64
N ILE A 209 -33.67 -26.44 21.46
CA ILE A 209 -34.87 -26.88 20.72
C ILE A 209 -36.18 -26.45 21.40
N SER A 210 -37.13 -25.95 20.59
CA SER A 210 -38.44 -25.46 21.01
C SER A 210 -39.58 -26.37 20.52
N ASN A 211 -40.77 -26.23 21.14
CA ASN A 211 -41.98 -26.95 20.77
C ASN A 211 -42.62 -26.41 19.46
N TYR A 212 -42.24 -25.22 18.99
CA TYR A 212 -42.76 -24.64 17.75
C TYR A 212 -42.08 -25.22 16.49
N GLN A 213 -42.84 -25.30 15.41
CA GLN A 213 -42.37 -25.67 14.07
C GLN A 213 -42.24 -24.45 13.14
N CYS A 214 -41.27 -24.49 12.24
CA CYS A 214 -41.06 -23.47 11.21
C CYS A 214 -42.22 -23.50 10.19
N PRO A 215 -42.94 -22.38 9.97
CA PRO A 215 -44.08 -22.37 9.06
C PRO A 215 -43.73 -22.58 7.59
N GLU A 216 -42.45 -22.49 7.21
CA GLU A 216 -41.96 -22.66 5.82
C GLU A 216 -41.55 -24.12 5.52
N CYS A 217 -41.24 -24.95 6.53
CA CYS A 217 -40.69 -26.30 6.32
C CYS A 217 -41.07 -27.39 7.35
N GLY A 218 -41.90 -27.08 8.36
CA GLY A 218 -42.38 -28.02 9.37
C GLY A 218 -41.36 -28.53 10.39
N ARG A 219 -40.06 -28.25 10.22
CA ARG A 219 -39.02 -28.63 11.20
C ARG A 219 -39.11 -27.81 12.48
N LYS A 220 -38.76 -28.40 13.63
CA LYS A 220 -38.72 -27.72 14.93
C LYS A 220 -37.78 -26.50 14.91
N LEU A 221 -38.22 -25.41 15.53
CA LEU A 221 -37.43 -24.20 15.75
C LEU A 221 -36.50 -24.36 16.95
N TYR A 222 -35.43 -23.57 16.99
CA TYR A 222 -34.55 -23.43 18.14
C TYR A 222 -34.72 -22.03 18.73
N MET A 223 -34.91 -21.93 20.05
CA MET A 223 -35.08 -20.68 20.79
C MET A 223 -33.77 -20.28 21.50
N ALA A 224 -33.54 -18.98 21.60
CA ALA A 224 -32.57 -18.35 22.48
C ALA A 224 -33.30 -17.33 23.39
N VAL A 225 -32.87 -17.23 24.65
CA VAL A 225 -33.41 -16.29 25.65
C VAL A 225 -32.31 -15.37 26.13
N TYR A 226 -32.63 -14.08 26.22
CA TYR A 226 -31.72 -13.03 26.66
C TYR A 226 -31.96 -12.73 28.14
N PRO A 227 -30.93 -12.64 28.99
CA PRO A 227 -31.10 -12.36 30.42
C PRO A 227 -31.84 -11.05 30.68
N GLN A 228 -32.58 -11.00 31.78
CA GLN A 228 -33.27 -9.78 32.21
C GLN A 228 -32.28 -8.63 32.41
N GLY A 229 -32.55 -7.48 31.78
CA GLY A 229 -31.65 -6.32 31.74
C GLY A 229 -30.56 -6.38 30.65
N LYS A 230 -30.28 -7.57 30.09
CA LYS A 230 -29.38 -7.78 28.94
C LYS A 230 -30.14 -8.10 27.64
N GLU A 231 -31.38 -7.65 27.51
CA GLU A 231 -32.19 -7.89 26.30
C GLU A 231 -31.48 -7.41 25.02
N PHE A 232 -31.49 -8.21 23.96
CA PHE A 232 -30.75 -7.90 22.74
C PHE A 232 -31.48 -6.82 21.91
N PRO A 233 -30.85 -5.70 21.55
CA PRO A 233 -31.50 -4.64 20.78
C PRO A 233 -31.52 -4.97 19.27
N ILE A 234 -32.69 -4.86 18.65
CA ILE A 234 -32.87 -4.91 17.19
C ILE A 234 -33.56 -3.66 16.66
N GLU A 235 -33.36 -3.36 15.38
CA GLU A 235 -34.17 -2.38 14.64
C GLU A 235 -35.28 -3.13 13.87
N THR A 236 -36.49 -2.59 13.90
CA THR A 236 -37.66 -3.16 13.21
C THR A 236 -38.33 -2.09 12.33
N GLU A 237 -39.32 -2.47 11.52
CA GLU A 237 -40.19 -1.53 10.81
C GLU A 237 -40.93 -0.54 11.75
N GLU A 238 -41.08 -0.90 13.02
CA GLU A 238 -41.77 -0.11 14.07
C GLU A 238 -40.79 0.62 15.01
N GLY A 239 -39.48 0.61 14.71
CA GLY A 239 -38.42 1.20 15.52
C GLY A 239 -37.64 0.17 16.34
N ARG A 240 -36.93 0.63 17.38
CA ARG A 240 -36.04 -0.21 18.18
C ARG A 240 -36.81 -1.05 19.21
N VAL A 241 -36.56 -2.36 19.18
CA VAL A 241 -37.15 -3.37 20.08
C VAL A 241 -36.03 -4.09 20.84
N TYR A 242 -36.28 -4.37 22.12
CA TYR A 242 -35.45 -5.20 22.97
C TYR A 242 -36.02 -6.62 23.02
N LEU A 243 -35.20 -7.61 22.64
CA LEU A 243 -35.58 -9.01 22.63
C LEU A 243 -35.35 -9.66 23.99
N ALA A 244 -36.42 -10.22 24.57
CA ALA A 244 -36.34 -11.20 25.66
C ALA A 244 -36.12 -12.62 25.12
N ARG A 245 -36.64 -12.94 23.92
CA ARG A 245 -36.45 -14.25 23.25
C ARG A 245 -36.46 -14.16 21.72
N SER A 246 -35.76 -15.07 21.04
CA SER A 246 -35.73 -15.19 19.58
C SER A 246 -35.70 -16.66 19.15
N TYR A 247 -36.20 -16.96 17.96
CA TYR A 247 -36.32 -18.32 17.42
C TYR A 247 -35.65 -18.40 16.05
N THR A 248 -35.11 -19.57 15.68
CA THR A 248 -34.36 -19.77 14.43
C THR A 248 -34.62 -21.13 13.78
N CYS A 249 -34.46 -21.21 12.45
CA CYS A 249 -34.64 -22.42 11.64
C CYS A 249 -33.42 -22.72 10.75
N ASP A 250 -32.58 -23.67 11.17
CA ASP A 250 -31.31 -24.04 10.49
C ASP A 250 -31.47 -24.63 9.08
N ASN A 251 -32.67 -25.11 8.72
CA ASN A 251 -32.94 -25.60 7.36
C ASN A 251 -33.33 -24.50 6.37
N CYS A 252 -33.73 -23.32 6.85
CA CYS A 252 -34.30 -22.26 6.01
C CYS A 252 -33.53 -20.94 6.10
N ASN A 253 -32.55 -20.86 7.00
CA ASN A 253 -31.78 -19.65 7.29
C ASN A 253 -32.72 -18.47 7.65
N LEU A 254 -33.60 -18.72 8.64
CA LEU A 254 -34.67 -17.80 9.07
C LEU A 254 -34.62 -17.58 10.58
N PHE A 255 -34.88 -16.35 11.01
CA PHE A 255 -35.18 -16.01 12.40
C PHE A 255 -36.59 -15.43 12.54
N TYR A 256 -37.20 -15.68 13.69
CA TYR A 256 -38.52 -15.19 14.10
C TYR A 256 -38.46 -14.69 15.55
N THR A 257 -39.27 -13.69 15.89
CA THR A 257 -39.48 -13.26 17.27
C THR A 257 -40.86 -12.58 17.40
N PRO A 258 -41.62 -12.76 18.49
CA PRO A 258 -42.94 -12.13 18.61
C PRO A 258 -42.84 -10.59 18.68
N ARG A 259 -43.90 -9.89 18.25
CA ARG A 259 -44.03 -8.45 18.49
C ARG A 259 -44.13 -8.15 20.00
N PRO A 260 -43.80 -6.93 20.46
CA PRO A 260 -43.81 -6.59 21.88
C PRO A 260 -45.13 -6.89 22.58
N GLY A 261 -45.06 -7.42 23.81
CA GLY A 261 -46.21 -7.85 24.59
C GLY A 261 -46.93 -9.15 24.14
N LYS A 262 -46.42 -9.88 23.14
CA LYS A 262 -47.08 -11.08 22.56
C LYS A 262 -46.27 -12.37 22.66
N LEU A 263 -46.98 -13.51 22.54
CA LEU A 263 -46.41 -14.86 22.36
C LEU A 263 -46.28 -15.22 20.87
N LEU A 264 -45.40 -16.17 20.53
CA LEU A 264 -45.15 -16.54 19.13
C LEU A 264 -46.40 -17.16 18.45
N ARG A 265 -47.20 -17.91 19.21
CA ARG A 265 -48.45 -18.56 18.73
C ARG A 265 -49.52 -17.56 18.27
N GLU A 266 -49.54 -16.34 18.80
CA GLU A 266 -50.45 -15.28 18.33
C GLU A 266 -50.19 -14.90 16.86
N GLY A 267 -49.03 -15.30 16.34
CA GLY A 267 -48.66 -15.23 14.93
C GLY A 267 -48.31 -13.84 14.43
N GLU A 268 -48.32 -12.83 15.30
CA GLU A 268 -47.76 -11.50 15.02
C GLU A 268 -46.28 -11.48 15.42
N SER A 269 -45.42 -11.71 14.44
CA SER A 269 -43.97 -11.81 14.61
C SER A 269 -43.24 -10.75 13.79
N TYR A 270 -41.99 -10.47 14.16
CA TYR A 270 -41.00 -10.02 13.20
C TYR A 270 -40.22 -11.22 12.67
N ALA A 271 -39.81 -11.14 11.40
CA ALA A 271 -38.98 -12.13 10.75
C ALA A 271 -37.74 -11.49 10.11
N MET A 272 -36.67 -12.27 10.01
CA MET A 272 -35.46 -11.94 9.27
C MET A 272 -35.05 -13.15 8.42
N LYS A 273 -34.81 -12.92 7.12
CA LYS A 273 -34.59 -13.98 6.13
C LYS A 273 -33.23 -13.83 5.46
N PHE A 274 -32.42 -14.89 5.49
CA PHE A 274 -31.09 -14.97 4.87
C PHE A 274 -31.12 -15.81 3.58
N GLY A 275 -32.14 -16.66 3.40
CA GLY A 275 -32.36 -17.40 2.16
C GLY A 275 -31.26 -18.43 1.90
N GLY A 276 -30.56 -18.31 0.76
CA GLY A 276 -29.45 -19.18 0.42
C GLY A 276 -28.15 -18.90 1.21
N ASP A 277 -28.02 -17.72 1.81
CA ASP A 277 -26.81 -17.31 2.52
C ASP A 277 -26.73 -17.99 3.90
N ARG A 278 -26.10 -19.17 3.92
CA ARG A 278 -25.87 -19.94 5.14
C ARG A 278 -24.85 -19.25 6.03
N ASP A 279 -23.80 -18.67 5.48
CA ASP A 279 -22.68 -18.12 6.26
C ASP A 279 -23.12 -16.87 7.02
N ALA A 280 -23.82 -15.93 6.37
CA ALA A 280 -24.40 -14.76 7.07
C ALA A 280 -25.48 -15.16 8.09
N TYR A 281 -26.19 -16.27 7.86
CA TYR A 281 -27.10 -16.86 8.85
C TYR A 281 -26.34 -17.43 10.06
N GLU A 282 -25.23 -18.14 9.86
CA GLU A 282 -24.41 -18.69 10.95
C GLU A 282 -23.68 -17.59 11.74
N ASP A 283 -23.18 -16.55 11.07
CA ASP A 283 -22.65 -15.33 11.71
C ASP A 283 -23.71 -14.63 12.57
N TYR A 284 -24.94 -14.46 12.06
CA TYR A 284 -26.03 -13.83 12.84
C TYR A 284 -26.54 -14.74 13.98
N ARG A 285 -26.50 -16.06 13.79
CA ARG A 285 -26.75 -17.07 14.83
C ARG A 285 -25.68 -17.00 15.93
N GLU A 286 -24.42 -16.73 15.60
CA GLU A 286 -23.37 -16.47 16.59
C GLU A 286 -23.52 -15.13 17.30
N LEU A 287 -23.81 -14.05 16.57
CA LEU A 287 -24.05 -12.73 17.16
C LEU A 287 -25.18 -12.78 18.21
N LEU A 288 -26.35 -13.28 17.82
CA LEU A 288 -27.49 -13.45 18.73
C LEU A 288 -27.18 -14.45 19.84
N GLY A 289 -26.55 -15.58 19.51
CA GLY A 289 -26.23 -16.64 20.45
C GLY A 289 -25.21 -16.26 21.52
N SER A 290 -24.29 -15.35 21.21
CA SER A 290 -23.27 -14.83 22.13
C SER A 290 -23.84 -14.02 23.29
N GLN A 291 -25.02 -13.43 23.10
CA GLN A 291 -25.71 -12.59 24.10
C GLN A 291 -26.86 -13.32 24.81
N ALA A 292 -27.26 -14.49 24.30
CA ALA A 292 -28.25 -15.34 24.94
C ALA A 292 -27.61 -16.21 26.04
N GLU A 293 -28.39 -16.58 27.05
CA GLU A 293 -27.99 -17.50 28.12
C GLU A 293 -29.09 -18.56 28.33
N ARG A 294 -28.75 -19.73 28.88
CA ARG A 294 -29.75 -20.75 29.28
C ARG A 294 -30.43 -20.35 30.60
N THR A 295 -31.20 -19.26 30.55
CA THR A 295 -31.89 -18.64 31.69
C THR A 295 -33.37 -18.42 31.39
N SER A 296 -34.14 -17.99 32.38
CA SER A 296 -35.52 -17.54 32.23
C SER A 296 -35.59 -16.01 32.22
N ASN A 297 -36.40 -15.42 31.35
CA ASN A 297 -36.70 -13.99 31.37
C ASN A 297 -38.23 -13.78 31.32
N CYS A 298 -38.81 -13.26 32.40
CA CYS A 298 -40.25 -13.00 32.52
C CYS A 298 -40.72 -11.80 31.68
N ASN A 299 -39.80 -11.04 31.07
CA ASN A 299 -40.15 -9.98 30.14
C ASN A 299 -40.74 -10.55 28.84
N PHE A 300 -41.66 -9.81 28.24
CA PHE A 300 -41.91 -9.90 26.80
C PHE A 300 -40.79 -9.18 26.04
N ASN A 301 -40.81 -9.23 24.71
CA ASN A 301 -40.08 -8.23 23.94
C ASN A 301 -40.69 -6.85 24.25
N GLU A 302 -39.88 -5.79 24.33
CA GLU A 302 -40.32 -4.43 24.69
C GLU A 302 -39.87 -3.40 23.65
N PHE A 303 -40.71 -2.41 23.33
CA PHE A 303 -40.26 -1.24 22.57
C PHE A 303 -39.31 -0.38 23.41
N ALA A 304 -38.29 0.21 22.79
CA ALA A 304 -37.32 1.07 23.50
C ALA A 304 -37.95 2.29 24.19
N SER A 305 -39.14 2.71 23.75
CA SER A 305 -39.97 3.77 24.35
C SER A 305 -40.75 3.32 25.59
N GLU A 306 -40.83 2.02 25.88
CA GLU A 306 -41.69 1.41 26.89
C GLU A 306 -40.93 0.58 27.95
N ARG A 307 -39.63 0.41 27.75
CA ARG A 307 -38.76 -0.43 28.58
C ARG A 307 -38.93 -0.17 30.08
N GLY A 308 -39.27 -1.22 30.84
CA GLY A 308 -39.41 -1.16 32.30
C GLY A 308 -40.69 -0.49 32.82
N LYS A 309 -41.73 -0.30 31.99
CA LYS A 309 -43.05 0.20 32.44
C LYS A 309 -43.99 -0.91 32.95
N HIS A 310 -43.66 -2.17 32.73
CA HIS A 310 -44.51 -3.31 33.09
C HIS A 310 -44.09 -3.93 34.43
N ALA A 311 -45.08 -4.34 35.24
CA ALA A 311 -44.83 -5.05 36.49
C ALA A 311 -44.42 -6.51 36.22
N LEU A 312 -43.37 -6.97 36.90
CA LEU A 312 -42.91 -8.35 36.82
C LEU A 312 -43.83 -9.24 37.66
N LEU A 313 -44.49 -10.22 37.02
CA LEU A 313 -45.31 -11.23 37.70
C LEU A 313 -44.46 -12.46 38.04
N SER A 314 -44.59 -12.95 39.27
CA SER A 314 -44.00 -14.22 39.70
C SER A 314 -44.82 -15.43 39.21
N ILE A 315 -44.25 -16.64 39.22
CA ILE A 315 -45.02 -17.87 38.91
C ILE A 315 -46.03 -18.20 40.02
N GLU A 316 -45.68 -17.86 41.26
CA GLU A 316 -46.53 -18.00 42.44
C GLU A 316 -47.73 -17.03 42.39
N GLU A 317 -47.57 -15.84 41.79
CA GLU A 317 -48.66 -14.89 41.51
C GLU A 317 -49.47 -15.28 40.26
N ALA A 318 -48.81 -15.65 39.16
CA ALA A 318 -49.47 -16.04 37.91
C ALA A 318 -50.21 -17.39 38.01
N GLY A 319 -49.79 -18.26 38.93
CA GLY A 319 -50.45 -19.52 39.30
C GLY A 319 -51.42 -19.39 40.48
N ALA A 320 -51.76 -18.18 40.92
CA ALA A 320 -52.81 -17.97 41.89
C ALA A 320 -54.17 -18.40 41.31
N ASP A 321 -54.88 -19.28 42.02
CA ASP A 321 -56.21 -19.78 41.67
C ASP A 321 -56.35 -20.52 40.32
N LEU A 322 -55.33 -21.33 39.95
CA LEU A 322 -55.31 -22.25 38.80
C LEU A 322 -56.62 -23.02 38.54
N GLU A 323 -57.37 -23.36 39.58
CA GLU A 323 -58.56 -24.21 39.47
C GLU A 323 -59.73 -23.48 38.81
N HIS A 324 -59.93 -22.20 39.13
CA HIS A 324 -60.97 -21.34 38.54
C HIS A 324 -60.56 -20.69 37.20
N MET A 325 -59.26 -20.64 36.86
CA MET A 325 -58.80 -20.15 35.56
C MET A 325 -59.47 -20.86 34.38
N LYS A 326 -59.77 -20.09 33.32
CA LYS A 326 -60.32 -20.61 32.05
C LYS A 326 -59.29 -21.47 31.33
N GLU A 327 -59.77 -22.31 30.41
CA GLU A 327 -58.90 -23.16 29.58
C GLU A 327 -57.90 -22.36 28.73
N GLU A 328 -58.31 -21.19 28.23
CA GLU A 328 -57.45 -20.25 27.49
C GLU A 328 -56.37 -19.63 28.39
N GLU A 329 -56.72 -19.30 29.64
CA GLU A 329 -55.81 -18.72 30.64
C GLU A 329 -54.79 -19.77 31.12
N LEU A 330 -55.23 -21.02 31.30
CA LEU A 330 -54.37 -22.17 31.58
C LEU A 330 -53.41 -22.49 30.42
N GLN A 331 -53.88 -22.44 29.16
CA GLN A 331 -53.01 -22.60 27.99
C GLN A 331 -51.97 -21.47 27.87
N ASN A 332 -52.37 -20.22 28.11
CA ASN A 332 -51.45 -19.07 28.11
C ASN A 332 -50.37 -19.21 29.20
N LEU A 333 -50.73 -19.74 30.38
CA LEU A 333 -49.77 -19.99 31.45
C LEU A 333 -48.85 -21.19 31.16
N GLU A 334 -49.35 -22.28 30.57
CA GLU A 334 -48.52 -23.38 30.06
C GLU A 334 -47.47 -22.85 29.07
N GLU A 335 -47.92 -22.06 28.10
CA GLU A 335 -47.09 -21.53 27.02
C GLU A 335 -46.00 -20.59 27.53
N LYS A 336 -46.30 -19.72 28.51
CA LYS A 336 -45.29 -18.89 29.20
C LYS A 336 -44.25 -19.72 29.95
N ILE A 337 -44.62 -20.84 30.56
CA ILE A 337 -43.66 -21.73 31.21
C ILE A 337 -42.74 -22.39 30.16
N GLU A 338 -43.30 -22.83 29.02
CA GLU A 338 -42.50 -23.46 27.94
C GLU A 338 -41.64 -22.44 27.15
N ASP A 339 -42.07 -21.19 27.00
CA ASP A 339 -41.31 -20.06 26.43
C ASP A 339 -40.34 -19.39 27.43
N GLY A 340 -40.08 -20.02 28.58
CA GLY A 340 -39.03 -19.62 29.51
C GLY A 340 -39.27 -18.32 30.26
N PHE A 341 -40.52 -17.90 30.47
CA PHE A 341 -40.83 -16.75 31.32
C PHE A 341 -40.45 -16.98 32.78
N PHE A 342 -40.48 -18.24 33.24
CA PHE A 342 -40.30 -18.60 34.65
C PHE A 342 -39.15 -19.60 34.84
N PRO A 343 -38.43 -19.58 35.98
CA PRO A 343 -37.39 -20.57 36.25
C PRO A 343 -37.98 -21.99 36.31
N LEU A 344 -37.45 -22.91 35.49
CA LEU A 344 -37.97 -24.29 35.35
C LEU A 344 -38.21 -24.98 36.72
N MET A 345 -37.21 -24.95 37.60
CA MET A 345 -37.27 -25.54 38.96
C MET A 345 -38.41 -25.01 39.85
N LYS A 346 -38.98 -23.83 39.55
CA LYS A 346 -40.15 -23.26 40.24
C LYS A 346 -41.45 -23.52 39.50
N ALA A 347 -41.41 -23.58 38.17
CA ALA A 347 -42.58 -23.67 37.31
C ALA A 347 -43.04 -25.10 37.02
N GLU A 348 -42.16 -26.09 37.14
CA GLU A 348 -42.43 -27.50 36.89
C GLU A 348 -43.64 -28.06 37.67
N PRO A 349 -43.83 -27.81 38.99
CA PRO A 349 -45.03 -28.25 39.72
C PRO A 349 -46.33 -27.57 39.26
N TYR A 350 -46.24 -26.34 38.75
CA TYR A 350 -47.39 -25.64 38.18
C TYR A 350 -47.73 -26.20 36.79
N LEU A 351 -46.71 -26.53 35.98
CA LEU A 351 -46.86 -27.10 34.64
C LEU A 351 -47.58 -28.45 34.68
N GLU A 352 -47.24 -29.32 35.63
CA GLU A 352 -47.96 -30.58 35.85
C GLU A 352 -49.42 -30.34 36.23
N LYS A 353 -49.68 -29.46 37.22
CA LYS A 353 -51.05 -29.14 37.65
C LYS A 353 -51.89 -28.51 36.52
N ILE A 354 -51.30 -27.64 35.71
CA ILE A 354 -51.93 -27.04 34.52
C ILE A 354 -52.30 -28.13 33.50
N LYS A 355 -51.36 -29.02 33.17
CA LYS A 355 -51.60 -30.10 32.19
C LYS A 355 -52.72 -31.04 32.64
N ASP A 356 -52.81 -31.37 33.92
CA ASP A 356 -53.92 -32.17 34.46
C ASP A 356 -55.25 -31.42 34.55
N LEU A 357 -55.26 -30.11 34.80
CA LEU A 357 -56.47 -29.29 34.74
C LEU A 357 -56.99 -29.15 33.31
N LEU A 358 -56.10 -28.99 32.31
CA LEU A 358 -56.45 -29.00 30.89
C LEU A 358 -56.99 -30.37 30.46
N ARG A 359 -56.36 -31.47 30.90
CA ARG A 359 -56.82 -32.85 30.65
C ARG A 359 -58.26 -33.06 31.16
N LYS A 360 -58.52 -32.71 32.43
CA LYS A 360 -59.86 -32.80 33.05
C LYS A 360 -60.90 -31.93 32.34
N LYS A 361 -60.57 -30.69 31.97
CA LYS A 361 -61.48 -29.78 31.25
C LYS A 361 -61.77 -30.28 29.82
N ALA A 362 -60.82 -30.95 29.16
CA ALA A 362 -61.05 -31.64 27.89
C ALA A 362 -61.95 -32.89 28.04
N GLU A 363 -61.70 -33.74 29.04
CA GLU A 363 -62.53 -34.90 29.36
C GLU A 363 -63.98 -34.49 29.69
N GLU A 364 -64.18 -33.42 30.47
CA GLU A 364 -65.49 -32.81 30.71
C GLU A 364 -66.18 -32.31 29.44
N LYS A 365 -65.43 -31.69 28.51
CA LYS A 365 -65.97 -31.24 27.22
C LYS A 365 -66.43 -32.43 26.37
N GLU A 366 -65.66 -33.51 26.30
CA GLU A 366 -66.05 -34.72 25.55
C GLU A 366 -67.21 -35.48 26.21
N LEU A 367 -67.29 -35.49 27.55
CA LEU A 367 -68.47 -35.99 28.28
C LEU A 367 -69.71 -35.15 27.98
N LYS A 368 -69.59 -33.82 27.87
CA LYS A 368 -70.69 -32.89 27.52
C LYS A 368 -71.06 -32.91 26.03
N LYS A 369 -70.21 -33.43 25.14
CA LYS A 369 -70.46 -33.54 23.69
C LYS A 369 -71.24 -34.79 23.25
N LYS A 370 -71.32 -35.84 24.08
CA LYS A 370 -72.00 -37.11 23.69
C LYS A 370 -73.53 -36.92 23.60
N PRO A 371 -74.16 -37.09 22.42
CA PRO A 371 -75.61 -37.04 22.30
C PRO A 371 -76.29 -38.27 22.92
N LYS A 372 -77.55 -38.13 23.35
CA LYS A 372 -78.43 -39.27 23.65
C LYS A 372 -79.14 -39.73 22.37
N GLN A 373 -78.74 -40.89 21.83
CA GLN A 373 -79.56 -41.80 21.01
C GLN A 373 -78.75 -43.11 20.85
N GLU A 374 -79.23 -44.25 21.36
CA GLU A 374 -80.23 -45.16 20.79
C GLU A 374 -79.64 -46.20 19.81
N GLU A 375 -80.23 -47.40 19.80
CA GLU A 375 -79.63 -48.61 19.24
C GLU A 375 -79.93 -48.79 17.73
N LYS A 376 -78.94 -49.25 16.93
CA LYS A 376 -79.01 -50.53 16.17
C LYS A 376 -77.84 -50.77 15.19
N ILE A 377 -77.06 -51.80 15.49
CA ILE A 377 -76.58 -52.91 14.64
C ILE A 377 -76.82 -52.79 13.10
N SER A 378 -75.74 -52.72 12.29
CA SER A 378 -75.41 -53.73 11.21
C SER A 378 -74.27 -53.35 10.23
N VAL A 379 -73.02 -53.76 10.54
CA VAL A 379 -72.14 -54.69 9.78
C VAL A 379 -72.51 -55.01 8.29
N PRO A 380 -71.58 -55.12 7.30
CA PRO A 380 -70.23 -54.52 7.10
C PRO A 380 -69.92 -54.15 5.60
N ARG A 381 -68.64 -53.90 5.20
CA ARG A 381 -67.80 -54.82 4.37
C ARG A 381 -66.48 -54.19 3.84
N LYS A 382 -65.39 -54.94 4.05
CA LYS A 382 -63.99 -54.90 3.53
C LYS A 382 -63.63 -54.01 2.33
N GLN A 383 -62.38 -53.51 2.35
CA GLN A 383 -61.35 -53.91 1.38
C GLN A 383 -59.93 -53.98 2.00
N GLU A 384 -59.15 -54.97 1.58
CA GLU A 384 -57.71 -55.21 1.88
C GLU A 384 -56.77 -54.38 0.94
N GLU A 385 -55.42 -54.35 0.98
CA GLU A 385 -54.30 -54.97 1.75
C GLU A 385 -53.07 -54.01 1.58
N ILE A 386 -52.30 -53.61 2.60
CA ILE A 386 -51.08 -54.23 3.16
C ILE A 386 -49.96 -54.58 2.15
N SER A 387 -48.77 -53.99 2.33
CA SER A 387 -47.48 -54.70 2.24
C SER A 387 -46.32 -53.92 2.92
N VAL A 388 -45.46 -54.66 3.63
CA VAL A 388 -44.17 -54.25 4.23
C VAL A 388 -43.14 -55.29 3.77
N PRO A 389 -41.80 -55.05 3.78
CA PRO A 389 -41.00 -55.45 4.96
C PRO A 389 -39.73 -54.54 5.19
N GLU A 390 -39.27 -54.27 6.43
CA GLU A 390 -38.16 -54.94 7.17
C GLU A 390 -36.71 -54.69 6.63
N LYS A 391 -35.58 -54.69 7.39
CA LYS A 391 -35.27 -54.97 8.83
C LYS A 391 -33.80 -54.56 9.20
N LYS A 392 -33.54 -54.19 10.47
CA LYS A 392 -32.41 -54.60 11.39
C LYS A 392 -30.91 -54.45 10.93
N GLU A 393 -29.84 -54.47 11.77
CA GLU A 393 -29.62 -54.47 13.24
C GLU A 393 -28.17 -54.03 13.60
N GLU A 394 -27.96 -53.53 14.84
CA GLU A 394 -26.82 -53.67 15.83
C GLU A 394 -25.33 -53.66 15.34
N ILE A 395 -24.24 -53.53 16.15
CA ILE A 395 -23.80 -54.09 17.46
C ILE A 395 -22.90 -53.05 18.24
N PHE A 396 -22.40 -53.39 19.44
CA PHE A 396 -22.07 -52.48 20.56
C PHE A 396 -20.76 -52.82 21.35
N THR A 397 -19.86 -51.83 21.58
CA THR A 397 -18.79 -51.75 22.65
C THR A 397 -17.65 -52.81 22.65
N PRO A 398 -16.65 -52.82 23.59
CA PRO A 398 -16.19 -51.85 24.63
C PRO A 398 -14.76 -51.28 24.30
N GLU A 399 -13.79 -50.84 25.13
CA GLU A 399 -13.41 -50.82 26.59
C GLU A 399 -12.88 -49.39 26.96
N ARG A 400 -12.62 -48.89 28.20
CA ARG A 400 -12.01 -49.34 29.49
C ARG A 400 -10.46 -49.44 29.46
N GLU A 401 -9.68 -49.03 30.48
CA GLU A 401 -9.90 -48.60 31.90
C GLU A 401 -8.85 -47.50 32.30
N GLU A 402 -9.14 -46.51 33.18
CA GLU A 402 -8.74 -46.38 34.62
C GLU A 402 -7.20 -46.34 34.91
N GLU A 403 -6.58 -45.64 35.89
CA GLU A 403 -6.93 -44.68 36.97
C GLU A 403 -5.60 -44.01 37.51
N LYS A 404 -5.39 -43.21 38.58
CA LYS A 404 -6.15 -42.65 39.74
C LYS A 404 -5.47 -41.35 40.30
N ALA A 405 -6.05 -40.77 41.37
CA ALA A 405 -5.51 -40.07 42.57
C ALA A 405 -4.00 -39.72 42.74
N ALA A 406 -3.54 -38.77 43.58
CA ALA A 406 -4.06 -37.61 44.37
C ALA A 406 -2.84 -36.96 45.14
N ARG A 407 -2.87 -35.95 46.05
CA ARG A 407 -3.88 -35.17 46.81
C ARG A 407 -3.19 -33.94 47.50
N GLU A 408 -3.96 -32.91 47.91
CA GLU A 408 -3.67 -31.97 49.05
C GLU A 408 -2.43 -31.02 48.96
N SER A 409 -2.30 -29.84 49.60
CA SER A 409 -3.11 -28.92 50.47
C SER A 409 -2.34 -27.55 50.63
N VAL A 410 -2.76 -26.40 51.24
CA VAL A 410 -4.02 -25.78 51.76
C VAL A 410 -3.78 -24.30 52.26
N LEU A 411 -4.81 -23.43 52.23
CA LEU A 411 -5.05 -22.13 52.96
C LEU A 411 -4.17 -20.84 52.79
N GLU A 412 -4.87 -19.71 52.52
CA GLU A 412 -5.01 -18.40 53.25
C GLU A 412 -3.85 -17.71 54.03
N ALA A 413 -3.83 -16.39 54.34
CA ALA A 413 -4.49 -15.15 53.84
C ALA A 413 -3.96 -13.88 54.59
N SER A 414 -4.58 -12.69 54.31
CA SER A 414 -4.67 -11.45 55.11
C SER A 414 -3.71 -10.23 54.89
N ASP A 415 -4.35 -9.05 54.86
CA ASP A 415 -3.89 -7.64 54.94
C ASP A 415 -3.64 -7.22 56.44
N PRO A 416 -3.26 -5.97 56.88
CA PRO A 416 -3.40 -4.65 56.21
C PRO A 416 -2.33 -3.52 56.45
N LYS A 417 -2.48 -2.43 55.68
CA LYS A 417 -2.43 -0.98 56.08
C LYS A 417 -1.13 -0.16 56.33
N ASN A 418 -1.31 1.15 56.05
CA ASN A 418 -0.73 2.37 56.66
C ASN A 418 0.74 2.80 56.34
N GLN A 419 1.11 4.09 56.39
CA GLN A 419 0.40 5.35 56.02
C GLN A 419 1.40 6.54 56.06
N ASP A 420 1.20 7.56 55.20
CA ASP A 420 1.77 8.92 55.28
C ASP A 420 3.33 9.11 55.32
N GLY A 421 3.88 10.26 54.93
CA GLY A 421 3.27 11.43 54.31
C GLY A 421 4.15 12.69 54.37
N LYS A 422 3.66 13.77 53.74
CA LYS A 422 4.25 15.13 53.61
C LYS A 422 5.47 15.25 52.67
N LYS A 423 5.81 16.44 52.13
CA LYS A 423 5.07 17.55 51.45
C LYS A 423 6.02 18.75 51.35
N LYS A 424 5.89 19.54 50.26
CA LYS A 424 6.36 20.94 50.10
C LYS A 424 7.90 21.16 50.07
N SER A 425 8.44 22.26 49.51
CA SER A 425 8.07 23.13 48.37
C SER A 425 9.12 24.26 48.23
N LEU A 426 9.00 25.08 47.18
CA LEU A 426 9.58 26.44 46.98
C LEU A 426 11.01 26.56 46.40
N PHE A 427 11.03 27.13 45.18
CA PHE A 427 12.13 27.93 44.62
C PHE A 427 12.45 29.16 45.50
N PRO A 428 13.64 29.77 45.38
CA PRO A 428 13.75 30.92 44.45
C PRO A 428 15.07 30.99 43.64
N LYS A 429 15.15 31.98 42.74
CA LYS A 429 16.30 32.32 41.86
C LYS A 429 17.13 33.47 42.46
N LYS A 430 18.46 33.53 42.23
CA LYS A 430 19.14 34.58 41.41
C LYS A 430 20.68 34.65 41.54
N ASN A 431 21.29 34.90 40.38
CA ASN A 431 22.47 35.71 39.98
C ASN A 431 23.46 36.31 41.02
N LEU A 432 24.76 36.19 40.74
CA LEU A 432 25.70 37.20 40.15
C LEU A 432 26.96 36.38 39.68
N GLU A 433 27.64 36.59 38.53
CA GLU A 433 28.53 37.69 38.08
C GLU A 433 29.76 37.89 39.01
N ASP A 434 30.99 38.19 38.55
CA ASP A 434 31.41 38.91 37.33
C ASP A 434 32.90 38.62 36.91
N ARG A 435 33.29 39.05 35.69
CA ARG A 435 34.66 39.28 35.13
C ARG A 435 35.56 38.05 34.81
N LYS A 436 36.47 38.12 33.81
CA LYS A 436 37.03 39.25 33.02
C LYS A 436 37.42 38.85 31.57
N GLN A 437 37.55 39.82 30.66
CA GLN A 437 37.87 39.62 29.23
C GLN A 437 39.36 39.52 28.89
N LYS A 438 39.70 38.85 27.78
CA LYS A 438 40.46 39.33 26.59
C LYS A 438 40.53 38.17 25.55
N GLU A 439 40.15 38.25 24.27
CA GLU A 439 40.32 39.22 23.15
C GLU A 439 41.38 38.69 22.13
N TRP A 440 41.27 39.12 20.86
CA TRP A 440 42.01 38.65 19.65
C TRP A 440 41.55 37.26 19.14
N ILE A 441 40.95 37.03 17.95
CA ILE A 441 40.95 37.59 16.57
C ILE A 441 41.68 36.66 15.57
N SER A 442 40.90 36.16 14.59
CA SER A 442 41.21 35.54 13.28
C SER A 442 42.53 34.79 13.03
N GLY A 443 42.43 33.59 12.45
CA GLY A 443 43.58 32.87 11.88
C GLY A 443 43.16 31.72 10.95
N GLU A 444 42.79 32.03 9.71
CA GLU A 444 42.59 31.01 8.67
C GLU A 444 43.91 30.36 8.23
N LYS A 445 43.80 29.08 7.81
CA LYS A 445 44.62 28.36 6.82
C LYS A 445 46.01 28.96 6.47
N PRO A 446 47.11 28.31 6.89
CA PRO A 446 48.38 28.39 6.17
C PRO A 446 48.22 27.69 4.81
N SER A 447 48.20 28.46 3.73
CA SER A 447 48.20 27.93 2.37
C SER A 447 49.59 27.40 1.98
N ILE A 448 49.58 26.36 1.14
CA ILE A 448 50.65 25.88 0.26
C ILE A 448 51.80 26.90 0.06
N LEU A 449 53.01 26.55 0.46
CA LEU A 449 54.22 27.11 -0.14
C LEU A 449 55.16 26.00 -0.58
N LYS A 450 55.63 26.09 -1.83
CA LYS A 450 56.64 25.20 -2.40
C LYS A 450 57.93 25.35 -1.59
N ARG A 451 58.52 24.25 -1.12
CA ARG A 451 59.92 24.33 -0.66
C ARG A 451 60.82 24.47 -1.87
N GLU A 452 61.59 25.53 -1.89
CA GLU A 452 62.53 25.82 -2.97
C GLU A 452 63.62 24.75 -3.08
N ILE A 453 64.19 24.65 -4.28
CA ILE A 453 65.39 23.88 -4.58
C ILE A 453 66.50 24.28 -3.60
N GLY A 454 67.20 23.28 -3.05
CA GLY A 454 68.37 23.50 -2.20
C GLY A 454 69.45 24.27 -2.94
N LYS A 455 69.57 25.57 -2.66
CA LYS A 455 70.61 26.44 -3.20
C LYS A 455 71.98 25.91 -2.73
N SER A 456 72.92 25.74 -3.66
CA SER A 456 74.34 25.57 -3.33
C SER A 456 74.80 26.74 -2.47
N SER A 457 75.71 26.54 -1.51
CA SER A 457 76.31 27.70 -0.83
C SER A 457 77.00 28.60 -1.87
N PRO A 458 76.84 29.94 -1.80
CA PRO A 458 77.59 30.86 -2.66
C PRO A 458 79.11 30.74 -2.51
N GLU A 459 79.59 30.16 -1.41
CA GLU A 459 81.01 30.20 -1.00
C GLU A 459 81.86 29.16 -1.74
N GLU A 460 81.36 27.94 -2.00
CA GLU A 460 82.09 26.92 -2.76
C GLU A 460 82.25 27.29 -4.24
N LYS A 461 81.31 28.06 -4.81
CA LYS A 461 81.40 28.55 -6.19
C LYS A 461 82.47 29.63 -6.37
N LYS A 462 82.57 30.58 -5.44
CA LYS A 462 83.62 31.60 -5.48
C LYS A 462 85.03 31.02 -5.33
N GLY A 463 85.21 29.99 -4.50
CA GLY A 463 86.52 29.35 -4.31
C GLY A 463 87.04 28.54 -5.52
N THR A 464 86.16 28.16 -6.45
CA THR A 464 86.53 27.29 -7.59
C THR A 464 86.62 28.01 -8.94
N GLN A 465 86.01 29.18 -9.10
CA GLN A 465 86.13 29.98 -10.32
C GLN A 465 87.52 30.62 -10.48
N ASN A 466 88.05 31.25 -9.42
CA ASN A 466 89.34 31.95 -9.46
C ASN A 466 90.49 31.06 -9.99
N LEU A 467 90.54 29.78 -9.58
CA LEU A 467 91.58 28.83 -10.00
C LEU A 467 91.44 28.30 -11.44
N GLU A 468 90.33 28.59 -12.13
CA GLU A 468 90.25 28.43 -13.58
C GLU A 468 90.64 29.72 -14.30
N GLU A 469 90.19 30.88 -13.80
CA GLU A 469 90.49 32.20 -14.36
C GLU A 469 92.00 32.52 -14.30
N ASP A 470 92.64 32.35 -13.14
CA ASP A 470 94.11 32.53 -12.95
C ASP A 470 94.94 31.71 -13.97
N PHE A 471 94.44 30.53 -14.37
CA PHE A 471 95.17 29.59 -15.23
C PHE A 471 94.80 29.68 -16.72
N GLU A 472 93.65 30.25 -17.06
CA GLU A 472 93.37 30.66 -18.44
C GLU A 472 94.03 31.99 -18.78
N GLU A 473 94.33 32.87 -17.81
CA GLU A 473 95.24 34.02 -18.03
C GLU A 473 96.70 33.58 -18.28
N GLU A 474 97.31 32.74 -17.43
CA GLU A 474 98.69 32.24 -17.65
C GLU A 474 98.87 31.52 -19.01
N ILE A 475 97.84 30.81 -19.48
CA ILE A 475 97.91 30.00 -20.71
C ILE A 475 97.40 30.76 -21.96
N SER A 476 96.58 31.80 -21.84
CA SER A 476 96.13 32.59 -23.00
C SER A 476 97.20 33.57 -23.50
N GLY A 477 98.00 34.15 -22.60
CA GLY A 477 99.06 35.11 -22.94
C GLY A 477 100.27 34.56 -23.73
N SER A 478 100.27 33.28 -24.12
CA SER A 478 101.41 32.62 -24.76
C SER A 478 101.05 31.85 -26.05
N ASN A 479 101.92 31.97 -27.06
CA ASN A 479 101.86 31.28 -28.36
C ASN A 479 102.24 29.78 -28.28
N LEU A 480 101.83 29.10 -27.22
CA LEU A 480 102.02 27.66 -27.07
C LEU A 480 101.11 26.88 -28.03
N SER A 481 101.59 25.76 -28.54
CA SER A 481 100.77 24.80 -29.30
C SER A 481 99.70 24.18 -28.41
N ILE A 482 98.61 23.68 -29.03
CA ILE A 482 97.49 23.06 -28.31
C ILE A 482 97.97 21.89 -27.44
N LYS A 483 98.95 21.12 -27.93
CA LYS A 483 99.63 20.05 -27.19
C LYS A 483 100.29 20.56 -25.90
N GLU A 484 101.06 21.63 -25.98
CA GLU A 484 101.74 22.22 -24.81
C GLU A 484 100.75 22.77 -23.78
N LYS A 485 99.62 23.34 -24.22
CA LYS A 485 98.53 23.80 -23.34
C LYS A 485 97.88 22.64 -22.59
N TYR A 486 97.66 21.49 -23.25
CA TYR A 486 97.18 20.28 -22.58
C TYR A 486 98.26 19.60 -21.70
N ASP A 487 99.52 19.51 -22.11
CA ASP A 487 100.63 19.02 -21.27
C ASP A 487 100.80 19.86 -19.99
N ALA A 488 100.61 21.19 -20.05
CA ALA A 488 100.59 22.05 -18.87
C ALA A 488 99.42 21.71 -17.92
N ARG A 489 98.20 21.56 -18.46
CA ARG A 489 97.03 21.10 -17.69
C ARG A 489 97.22 19.69 -17.11
N MET A 490 97.92 18.78 -17.80
CA MET A 490 98.24 17.43 -17.28
C MET A 490 99.14 17.47 -16.04
N ARG A 491 100.11 18.40 -15.97
CA ARG A 491 100.98 18.56 -14.79
C ARG A 491 100.23 19.05 -13.54
N MET A 492 99.03 19.58 -13.71
CA MET A 492 98.16 20.11 -12.64
C MET A 492 97.07 19.13 -12.17
N LEU A 493 96.93 17.94 -12.78
CA LEU A 493 95.85 16.99 -12.48
C LEU A 493 95.70 16.66 -11.00
N ASP A 494 96.80 16.58 -10.25
CA ASP A 494 96.76 16.28 -8.82
C ASP A 494 96.26 17.47 -7.96
N ARG A 495 96.40 18.71 -8.46
CA ARG A 495 95.90 19.94 -7.80
C ARG A 495 94.44 20.25 -8.12
N MET A 496 93.96 19.87 -9.30
CA MET A 496 92.58 20.10 -9.76
C MET A 496 91.54 19.35 -8.92
N SER A 497 90.32 19.87 -8.84
CA SER A 497 89.16 19.18 -8.24
C SER A 497 88.64 18.03 -9.12
N LEU A 498 87.87 17.09 -8.55
CA LEU A 498 87.25 15.99 -9.30
C LEU A 498 86.39 16.50 -10.48
N TRP A 499 85.70 17.63 -10.28
CA TRP A 499 84.89 18.29 -11.31
C TRP A 499 85.76 18.92 -12.42
N GLN A 500 86.83 19.64 -12.05
CA GLN A 500 87.77 20.23 -13.01
C GLN A 500 88.42 19.15 -13.89
N VAL A 501 88.84 18.00 -13.31
CA VAL A 501 89.43 16.91 -14.11
C VAL A 501 88.41 16.22 -15.03
N ARG A 502 87.14 16.09 -14.60
CA ARG A 502 86.05 15.60 -15.47
C ARG A 502 85.81 16.53 -16.66
N ARG A 503 85.62 17.83 -16.39
CA ARG A 503 85.45 18.87 -17.41
C ARG A 503 86.65 18.96 -18.36
N LEU A 504 87.87 18.76 -17.85
CA LEU A 504 89.07 18.68 -18.68
C LEU A 504 89.07 17.46 -19.60
N ARG A 505 88.60 16.29 -19.15
CA ARG A 505 88.43 15.10 -20.01
C ARG A 505 87.39 15.36 -21.10
N GLU A 506 86.25 15.95 -20.75
CA GLU A 506 85.20 16.33 -21.71
C GLU A 506 85.75 17.29 -22.78
N GLN A 507 86.52 18.31 -22.36
CA GLN A 507 87.23 19.21 -23.28
C GLN A 507 88.17 18.42 -24.23
N ILE A 508 89.03 17.55 -23.70
CA ILE A 508 89.95 16.70 -24.50
C ILE A 508 89.19 15.83 -25.50
N GLN A 509 88.09 15.21 -25.08
CA GLN A 509 87.23 14.39 -25.95
C GLN A 509 86.57 15.22 -27.04
N SER A 510 86.12 16.45 -26.75
CA SER A 510 85.47 17.36 -27.70
C SER A 510 86.43 18.10 -28.65
N ASP A 511 87.71 18.28 -28.30
CA ASP A 511 88.64 19.08 -29.11
C ASP A 511 89.10 18.31 -30.35
N GLU A 512 88.70 18.76 -31.53
CA GLU A 512 89.07 18.20 -32.84
C GLU A 512 90.51 18.54 -33.27
N ARG A 513 91.19 19.45 -32.55
CA ARG A 513 92.53 19.96 -32.89
C ARG A 513 93.66 19.17 -32.22
N LEU A 514 93.32 18.14 -31.44
CA LEU A 514 94.25 17.16 -30.87
C LEU A 514 94.35 15.94 -31.79
N ASP A 515 95.58 15.52 -32.10
CA ASP A 515 95.82 14.22 -32.73
C ASP A 515 95.38 13.06 -31.82
N TRP A 516 94.97 11.95 -32.43
CA TRP A 516 94.49 10.75 -31.74
C TRP A 516 95.48 10.20 -30.70
N VAL A 517 96.80 10.23 -30.96
CA VAL A 517 97.81 9.67 -30.04
C VAL A 517 97.93 10.51 -28.76
N ASP A 518 97.94 11.83 -28.90
CA ASP A 518 97.94 12.73 -27.73
C ASP A 518 96.58 12.72 -27.02
N LYS A 519 95.48 12.60 -27.76
CA LYS A 519 94.12 12.51 -27.23
C LYS A 519 93.94 11.26 -26.37
N GLU A 520 94.39 10.08 -26.84
CA GLU A 520 94.40 8.84 -26.05
C GLU A 520 95.30 8.97 -24.80
N LYS A 521 96.51 9.54 -24.94
CA LYS A 521 97.43 9.83 -23.82
C LYS A 521 96.76 10.70 -22.74
N TYR A 522 96.12 11.80 -23.13
CA TYR A 522 95.48 12.73 -22.19
C TYR A 522 94.18 12.19 -21.60
N GLU A 523 93.39 11.43 -22.36
CA GLU A 523 92.23 10.71 -21.84
C GLU A 523 92.67 9.65 -20.81
N LYS A 524 93.74 8.90 -21.07
CA LYS A 524 94.29 7.91 -20.13
C LYS A 524 94.76 8.54 -18.82
N LEU A 525 95.46 9.68 -18.89
CA LEU A 525 95.93 10.42 -17.71
C LEU A 525 94.77 11.03 -16.90
N THR A 526 93.81 11.69 -17.56
CA THR A 526 92.62 12.23 -16.88
C THR A 526 91.70 11.14 -16.33
N LYS A 527 91.60 9.97 -16.98
CA LYS A 527 90.88 8.80 -16.45
C LYS A 527 91.53 8.26 -15.19
N GLN A 528 92.86 8.11 -15.17
CA GLN A 528 93.61 7.74 -13.96
C GLN A 528 93.52 8.79 -12.84
N ALA A 529 93.52 10.09 -13.17
CA ALA A 529 93.36 11.16 -12.18
C ALA A 529 91.95 11.21 -11.56
N VAL A 530 90.88 11.05 -12.36
CA VAL A 530 89.50 10.92 -11.85
C VAL A 530 89.36 9.68 -10.98
N TYR A 531 89.86 8.51 -11.39
CA TYR A 531 89.78 7.30 -10.58
C TYR A 531 90.47 7.45 -9.21
N ARG A 532 91.67 8.05 -9.15
CA ARG A 532 92.37 8.33 -7.87
C ARG A 532 91.58 9.30 -6.98
N LYS A 533 91.05 10.39 -7.54
CA LYS A 533 90.27 11.38 -6.78
C LYS A 533 88.89 10.86 -6.36
N GLY A 534 88.25 10.03 -7.17
CA GLY A 534 87.00 9.33 -6.83
C GLY A 534 87.20 8.27 -5.74
N GLU A 535 88.33 7.55 -5.77
CA GLU A 535 88.73 6.63 -4.69
C GLU A 535 88.97 7.38 -3.37
N GLU A 536 89.64 8.53 -3.39
CA GLU A 536 89.78 9.40 -2.23
C GLU A 536 88.43 9.91 -1.69
N GLU A 537 87.53 10.40 -2.54
CA GLU A 537 86.23 10.89 -2.13
C GLU A 537 85.36 9.76 -1.56
N ALA A 538 85.35 8.59 -2.20
CA ALA A 538 84.67 7.39 -1.71
C ALA A 538 85.19 6.96 -0.34
N ARG A 539 86.52 6.92 -0.12
CA ARG A 539 87.09 6.62 1.21
C ARG A 539 86.72 7.67 2.25
N LYS A 540 86.78 8.97 1.92
CA LYS A 540 86.40 10.07 2.82
C LYS A 540 84.92 9.98 3.25
N LYS A 541 84.01 9.70 2.30
CA LYS A 541 82.58 9.46 2.60
C LYS A 541 82.36 8.20 3.41
N ALA A 542 83.09 7.11 3.11
CA ALA A 542 82.97 5.86 3.85
C ALA A 542 83.46 5.97 5.30
N GLU A 543 84.58 6.66 5.53
CA GLU A 543 85.10 6.95 6.87
C GLU A 543 84.16 7.84 7.68
N TYR A 544 83.61 8.88 7.05
CA TYR A 544 82.59 9.74 7.68
C TYR A 544 81.36 8.95 8.17
N CYS A 545 80.98 7.86 7.47
CA CYS A 545 79.80 7.07 7.78
C CYS A 545 79.93 6.11 8.97
N ARG A 546 81.14 5.77 9.45
CA ARG A 546 81.35 4.77 10.53
C ARG A 546 80.47 5.02 11.77
N ASN A 547 80.29 6.29 12.14
CA ASN A 547 79.53 6.73 13.31
C ASN A 547 78.31 7.60 12.94
N ARG A 548 77.60 7.27 11.85
CA ARG A 548 76.40 8.00 11.40
C ARG A 548 75.16 7.12 11.35
N PRO A 549 73.94 7.71 11.42
CA PRO A 549 72.69 6.95 11.37
C PRO A 549 72.44 6.30 10.01
N TYR A 550 71.62 5.25 9.98
CA TYR A 550 71.25 4.43 8.81
C TYR A 550 71.00 5.28 7.55
N GLY A 551 70.12 6.28 7.62
CA GLY A 551 69.75 7.11 6.47
C GLY A 551 70.88 7.99 5.91
N THR A 552 71.97 8.18 6.67
CA THR A 552 73.20 8.82 6.17
C THR A 552 74.09 7.79 5.45
N VAL A 553 74.17 6.57 5.99
CA VAL A 553 74.94 5.46 5.39
C VAL A 553 74.29 5.00 4.08
N LYS A 554 72.96 4.89 4.03
CA LYS A 554 72.19 4.56 2.81
C LYS A 554 72.48 5.55 1.68
N ARG A 555 72.39 6.86 1.95
CA ARG A 555 72.72 7.89 0.96
C ARG A 555 74.20 7.85 0.52
N ALA A 556 75.13 7.58 1.44
CA ALA A 556 76.53 7.47 1.07
C ALA A 556 76.80 6.25 0.17
N ILE A 557 76.10 5.13 0.37
CA ILE A 557 76.12 3.95 -0.52
C ILE A 557 75.57 4.32 -1.91
N GLU A 558 74.43 5.00 -1.96
CA GLU A 558 73.84 5.52 -3.22
C GLU A 558 74.85 6.44 -3.95
N GLU A 559 75.40 7.45 -3.27
CA GLU A 559 76.38 8.38 -3.84
C GLU A 559 77.66 7.68 -4.33
N ILE A 560 78.23 6.77 -3.54
CA ILE A 560 79.47 6.04 -3.90
C ILE A 560 79.22 5.07 -5.06
N SER A 561 78.01 4.49 -5.19
CA SER A 561 77.66 3.62 -6.32
C SER A 561 77.72 4.33 -7.69
N GLN A 562 77.58 5.67 -7.69
CA GLN A 562 77.61 6.50 -8.91
C GLN A 562 78.97 7.20 -9.13
N MET A 563 80.01 6.87 -8.35
CA MET A 563 81.35 7.44 -8.51
C MET A 563 82.19 6.76 -9.60
N GLU A 564 82.99 7.54 -10.32
CA GLU A 564 84.05 7.02 -11.19
C GLU A 564 85.30 6.68 -10.37
N CYS A 565 85.36 5.46 -9.86
CA CYS A 565 86.54 4.92 -9.16
C CYS A 565 86.82 3.47 -9.58
N PRO A 566 87.95 2.86 -9.18
CA PRO A 566 88.27 1.48 -9.53
C PRO A 566 87.26 0.49 -8.93
N LYS A 567 86.58 -0.30 -9.78
CA LYS A 567 85.47 -1.18 -9.39
C LYS A 567 85.74 -2.04 -8.16
N LEU A 568 86.89 -2.71 -8.08
CA LEU A 568 87.24 -3.57 -6.94
C LEU A 568 87.24 -2.82 -5.60
N ILE A 569 87.70 -1.55 -5.60
CA ILE A 569 87.77 -0.70 -4.41
C ILE A 569 86.39 -0.11 -4.10
N GLN A 570 85.61 0.20 -5.14
CA GLN A 570 84.21 0.60 -5.01
C GLN A 570 83.37 -0.52 -4.36
N GLU A 571 83.51 -1.76 -4.84
CA GLU A 571 82.85 -2.96 -4.33
C GLU A 571 83.27 -3.28 -2.88
N GLU A 572 84.55 -3.14 -2.55
CA GLU A 572 85.06 -3.27 -1.17
C GLU A 572 84.45 -2.23 -0.23
N ILE A 573 84.48 -0.95 -0.61
CA ILE A 573 83.90 0.16 0.18
C ILE A 573 82.39 -0.02 0.36
N LEU A 574 81.66 -0.37 -0.71
CA LEU A 574 80.22 -0.59 -0.67
C LEU A 574 79.86 -1.81 0.19
N LYS A 575 80.68 -2.87 0.19
CA LYS A 575 80.51 -4.03 1.09
C LYS A 575 80.68 -3.61 2.56
N THR A 576 81.76 -2.94 2.91
CA THR A 576 82.00 -2.45 4.28
C THR A 576 80.90 -1.51 4.75
N LEU A 577 80.43 -0.61 3.88
CA LEU A 577 79.30 0.27 4.19
C LEU A 577 77.97 -0.49 4.30
N GLY A 578 77.74 -1.54 3.52
CA GLY A 578 76.57 -2.41 3.66
C GLY A 578 76.53 -3.14 5.00
N GLU A 579 77.67 -3.62 5.50
CA GLU A 579 77.79 -4.21 6.84
C GLU A 579 77.52 -3.18 7.95
N ILE A 580 78.00 -1.94 7.80
CA ILE A 580 77.70 -0.82 8.70
C ILE A 580 76.20 -0.44 8.62
N LYS A 581 75.61 -0.36 7.42
CA LYS A 581 74.19 -0.03 7.19
C LYS A 581 73.29 -1.03 7.90
N ARG A 582 73.55 -2.33 7.74
CA ARG A 582 72.86 -3.42 8.45
C ARG A 582 72.94 -3.27 9.96
N LYS A 583 74.16 -3.10 10.49
CA LYS A 583 74.35 -2.95 11.94
C LYS A 583 73.60 -1.73 12.49
N ARG A 584 73.64 -0.58 11.81
CA ARG A 584 72.89 0.62 12.20
C ARG A 584 71.37 0.45 12.09
N GLY A 585 70.87 -0.20 11.04
CA GLY A 585 69.44 -0.50 10.91
C GLY A 585 68.92 -1.38 12.04
N GLN A 586 69.68 -2.40 12.44
CA GLN A 586 69.37 -3.25 13.60
C GLN A 586 69.43 -2.48 14.92
N GLU A 587 70.51 -1.73 15.17
CA GLU A 587 70.69 -0.91 16.37
C GLU A 587 69.55 0.11 16.51
N GLU A 588 69.27 0.91 15.47
CA GLU A 588 68.26 1.97 15.50
C GLU A 588 66.82 1.42 15.57
N ALA A 589 66.52 0.28 14.96
CA ALA A 589 65.21 -0.38 15.09
C ALA A 589 64.99 -0.97 16.49
N ALA A 590 66.01 -1.58 17.10
CA ALA A 590 65.97 -2.03 18.48
C ALA A 590 65.79 -0.85 19.45
N ASP A 591 66.56 0.22 19.25
CA ASP A 591 66.53 1.43 20.09
C ASP A 591 65.22 2.23 19.92
N LEU A 592 64.51 2.06 18.81
CA LEU A 592 63.16 2.57 18.58
C LEU A 592 62.11 1.74 19.32
N ILE A 593 62.18 0.41 19.25
CA ILE A 593 61.28 -0.50 19.99
C ILE A 593 61.49 -0.41 21.50
N ALA A 594 62.71 -0.21 21.98
CA ALA A 594 63.02 -0.01 23.40
C ALA A 594 62.36 1.26 23.98
N LYS A 595 61.99 2.23 23.12
CA LYS A 595 61.30 3.48 23.48
C LYS A 595 59.77 3.39 23.25
N MET A 596 59.24 2.19 23.06
CA MET A 596 57.82 1.92 22.90
C MET A 596 57.05 2.02 24.23
N PRO A 597 55.92 2.75 24.30
CA PRO A 597 55.05 2.75 25.48
C PRO A 597 54.34 1.40 25.71
N GLU A 598 54.16 0.99 26.97
CA GLU A 598 53.42 -0.23 27.38
C GLU A 598 51.96 -0.27 26.90
N THR A 599 51.38 0.90 26.65
CA THR A 599 50.06 1.06 26.03
C THR A 599 50.16 2.05 24.88
N MET A 600 49.94 1.57 23.67
CA MET A 600 50.11 2.35 22.44
C MET A 600 48.76 2.77 21.86
N THR A 601 48.61 4.06 21.57
CA THR A 601 47.47 4.58 20.80
C THR A 601 47.63 4.30 19.30
N ARG A 602 46.51 4.28 18.58
CA ARG A 602 46.45 4.03 17.14
C ARG A 602 47.34 4.95 16.29
N ASN A 603 47.47 6.22 16.67
CA ASN A 603 48.38 7.16 15.99
C ASN A 603 49.85 6.90 16.34
N GLN A 604 50.17 6.51 17.57
CA GLN A 604 51.53 6.12 17.93
C GLN A 604 51.97 4.87 17.13
N TYR A 605 51.11 3.85 16.99
CA TYR A 605 51.41 2.67 16.14
C TYR A 605 51.77 3.07 14.71
N ARG A 606 50.99 3.99 14.13
CA ARG A 606 51.26 4.53 12.79
C ARG A 606 52.66 5.15 12.72
N THR A 607 53.00 6.04 13.66
CA THR A 607 54.31 6.71 13.71
C THR A 607 55.48 5.78 14.03
N PHE A 608 55.29 4.72 14.81
CA PHE A 608 56.32 3.70 15.02
C PHE A 608 56.52 2.84 13.76
N ARG A 609 55.43 2.48 13.04
CA ARG A 609 55.49 1.76 11.77
C ARG A 609 56.16 2.59 10.66
N GLU A 610 55.74 3.84 10.49
CA GLU A 610 56.33 4.83 9.56
C GLU A 610 57.83 5.09 9.81
N LYS A 611 58.32 4.81 11.02
CA LYS A 611 59.75 4.86 11.36
C LYS A 611 60.47 3.54 11.11
N LEU A 612 59.87 2.40 11.40
CA LEU A 612 60.44 1.09 11.07
C LEU A 612 60.53 0.88 9.55
N ASP A 613 59.52 1.31 8.79
CA ASP A 613 59.50 1.21 7.33
C ASP A 613 60.56 2.11 6.63
N GLN A 614 61.37 2.86 7.38
CA GLN A 614 62.56 3.57 6.86
C GLN A 614 63.80 2.67 6.77
N TYR A 615 63.82 1.51 7.45
CA TYR A 615 64.88 0.49 7.34
C TYR A 615 64.49 -0.59 6.33
N ASP A 616 64.00 -0.14 5.18
CA ASP A 616 63.40 -0.89 4.08
C ASP A 616 64.25 -2.05 3.50
N GLU A 617 65.57 -1.92 3.55
CA GLU A 617 66.53 -2.86 2.95
C GLU A 617 67.18 -3.83 3.95
N GLU A 618 66.73 -3.88 5.20
CA GLU A 618 67.31 -4.72 6.25
C GLU A 618 66.26 -5.62 6.92
N ASP A 619 66.68 -6.79 7.42
CA ASP A 619 65.78 -7.73 8.09
C ASP A 619 65.42 -7.28 9.51
N ILE A 620 64.50 -6.31 9.58
CA ILE A 620 63.89 -5.81 10.82
C ILE A 620 62.58 -6.55 11.17
N SER A 621 62.38 -7.77 10.65
CA SER A 621 61.15 -8.56 10.83
C SER A 621 60.74 -8.73 12.30
N VAL A 622 61.69 -9.08 13.15
CA VAL A 622 61.51 -9.23 14.61
C VAL A 622 60.94 -7.96 15.26
N TYR A 623 61.46 -6.78 14.89
CA TYR A 623 60.98 -5.50 15.43
C TYR A 623 59.58 -5.15 14.93
N LYS A 624 59.24 -5.52 13.68
CA LYS A 624 57.87 -5.39 13.16
C LYS A 624 56.90 -6.31 13.91
N GLU A 625 57.29 -7.55 14.23
CA GLU A 625 56.46 -8.47 15.03
C GLU A 625 56.25 -7.96 16.48
N VAL A 626 57.26 -7.38 17.13
CA VAL A 626 57.10 -6.75 18.45
C VAL A 626 56.10 -5.57 18.39
N LEU A 627 56.14 -4.77 17.33
CA LEU A 627 55.18 -3.67 17.14
C LEU A 627 53.75 -4.18 16.84
N GLU A 628 53.61 -5.25 16.04
CA GLU A 628 52.30 -5.83 15.71
C GLU A 628 51.67 -6.63 16.85
N SER A 629 52.48 -7.33 17.67
CA SER A 629 51.99 -7.98 18.89
C SER A 629 51.55 -6.96 19.95
N SER A 630 52.27 -5.85 20.10
CA SER A 630 51.84 -4.69 20.91
C SER A 630 50.49 -4.13 20.43
N ARG A 631 50.33 -3.92 19.11
CA ARG A 631 49.03 -3.53 18.51
C ARG A 631 47.92 -4.54 18.78
N ARG A 632 48.16 -5.84 18.57
CA ARG A 632 47.20 -6.92 18.83
C ARG A 632 46.75 -6.96 20.29
N LEU A 633 47.60 -6.56 21.24
CA LEU A 633 47.24 -6.47 22.65
C LEU A 633 46.43 -5.19 22.96
N ALA A 634 46.79 -4.06 22.34
CA ALA A 634 46.06 -2.80 22.50
C ALA A 634 44.64 -2.85 21.91
N GLU A 635 44.49 -3.32 20.66
CA GLU A 635 43.18 -3.46 20.00
C GLU A 635 42.27 -4.43 20.77
N LYS A 636 42.79 -5.60 21.21
CA LYS A 636 42.05 -6.55 22.06
C LYS A 636 41.58 -5.94 23.38
N ARG A 637 42.38 -5.08 24.03
CA ARG A 637 41.99 -4.36 25.26
C ARG A 637 40.89 -3.33 24.98
N GLU A 638 40.99 -2.56 23.89
CA GLU A 638 39.95 -1.59 23.51
C GLU A 638 38.62 -2.28 23.17
N ILE A 639 38.66 -3.33 22.34
CA ILE A 639 37.50 -4.12 21.94
C ILE A 639 36.81 -4.73 23.18
N ALA A 640 37.56 -5.31 24.12
CA ALA A 640 36.99 -5.80 25.39
C ALA A 640 36.34 -4.67 26.21
N GLY A 641 36.89 -3.45 26.16
CA GLY A 641 36.27 -2.25 26.74
C GLY A 641 34.98 -1.83 26.03
N MET A 642 34.92 -1.94 24.70
CA MET A 642 33.70 -1.69 23.91
C MET A 642 32.61 -2.71 24.23
N LEU A 643 32.92 -4.01 24.27
CA LEU A 643 31.95 -5.06 24.59
C LEU A 643 31.36 -4.91 26.01
N LYS A 644 32.18 -4.52 27.00
CA LYS A 644 31.70 -4.17 28.35
C LYS A 644 30.73 -2.99 28.36
N ARG A 645 30.94 -1.97 27.52
CA ARG A 645 29.99 -0.84 27.36
C ARG A 645 28.74 -1.26 26.57
N ALA A 646 28.88 -2.12 25.57
CA ALA A 646 27.78 -2.62 24.74
C ALA A 646 26.71 -3.36 25.56
N ALA A 647 27.09 -4.04 26.65
CA ALA A 647 26.15 -4.71 27.55
C ALA A 647 25.17 -3.77 28.29
N ARG A 648 25.38 -2.44 28.26
CA ARG A 648 24.51 -1.42 28.89
C ARG A 648 24.17 -0.25 27.95
N SER A 649 24.40 -0.41 26.65
CA SER A 649 24.21 0.66 25.66
C SER A 649 22.86 0.58 24.97
N ASP A 650 22.31 1.73 24.60
CA ASP A 650 21.16 1.83 23.72
C ASP A 650 21.52 1.45 22.27
N ARG A 651 20.50 1.29 21.42
CA ARG A 651 20.69 1.00 19.99
C ARG A 651 21.66 1.97 19.31
N ASN A 652 21.57 3.28 19.60
CA ASN A 652 22.47 4.26 18.99
C ASN A 652 23.90 4.14 19.52
N GLY A 653 24.08 3.79 20.80
CA GLY A 653 25.35 3.40 21.39
C GLY A 653 26.00 2.23 20.67
N LEU A 654 25.25 1.16 20.41
CA LEU A 654 25.74 0.01 19.64
C LEU A 654 26.07 0.37 18.19
N MET A 655 25.23 1.15 17.52
CA MET A 655 25.50 1.60 16.14
C MET A 655 26.75 2.50 16.06
N ARG A 656 27.03 3.33 17.08
CA ARG A 656 28.30 4.07 17.19
C ARG A 656 29.51 3.14 17.35
N MET A 657 29.39 2.07 18.16
CA MET A 657 30.46 1.08 18.33
C MET A 657 30.70 0.25 17.07
N LEU A 658 29.65 -0.18 16.37
CA LEU A 658 29.75 -0.85 15.07
C LEU A 658 30.41 0.03 14.02
N LYS A 659 30.08 1.33 14.01
CA LYS A 659 30.76 2.30 13.16
C LYS A 659 32.25 2.37 13.48
N GLN A 660 32.61 2.52 14.75
CA GLN A 660 34.01 2.62 15.20
C GLN A 660 34.82 1.36 14.82
N LEU A 661 34.29 0.16 15.10
CA LEU A 661 34.96 -1.11 14.76
C LEU A 661 35.22 -1.26 13.25
N LYS A 662 34.34 -0.73 12.39
CA LYS A 662 34.45 -0.82 10.93
C LYS A 662 35.27 0.30 10.28
N GLU A 663 35.22 1.53 10.80
CA GLU A 663 35.86 2.69 10.16
C GLU A 663 37.24 3.06 10.74
N ASP A 664 37.52 2.79 12.01
CA ASP A 664 38.83 3.14 12.59
C ASP A 664 39.95 2.25 12.02
N GLY A 665 39.63 1.03 11.60
CA GLY A 665 40.52 0.08 10.88
C GLY A 665 41.20 -0.97 11.77
N PHE A 666 40.53 -1.44 12.82
CA PHE A 666 40.98 -2.58 13.64
C PHE A 666 41.36 -3.80 12.77
N LEU A 667 42.25 -4.67 13.27
CA LEU A 667 42.57 -5.94 12.61
C LEU A 667 41.27 -6.78 12.44
N PRO A 668 40.91 -7.23 11.22
CA PRO A 668 39.66 -7.94 10.98
C PRO A 668 39.47 -9.15 11.91
N GLU A 669 40.51 -9.96 12.07
CA GLU A 669 40.60 -11.11 13.00
C GLU A 669 40.16 -10.80 14.44
N GLN A 670 40.39 -9.57 14.93
CA GLN A 670 40.00 -9.14 16.27
C GLN A 670 38.66 -8.41 16.29
N ALA A 671 38.34 -7.66 15.23
CA ALA A 671 37.13 -6.86 15.13
C ALA A 671 35.89 -7.71 14.82
N GLU A 672 36.01 -8.70 13.93
CA GLU A 672 34.88 -9.51 13.45
C GLU A 672 34.06 -10.20 14.56
N PRO A 673 34.66 -10.85 15.57
CA PRO A 673 33.89 -11.42 16.69
C PRO A 673 33.06 -10.36 17.44
N ALA A 674 33.63 -9.17 17.66
CA ALA A 674 32.96 -8.08 18.36
C ALA A 674 31.89 -7.39 17.48
N ILE A 675 32.14 -7.25 16.18
CA ILE A 675 31.15 -6.79 15.20
C ILE A 675 29.98 -7.78 15.18
N LYS A 676 30.23 -9.09 15.19
CA LYS A 676 29.19 -10.12 15.24
C LYS A 676 28.38 -10.07 16.53
N GLU A 677 29.03 -9.98 17.69
CA GLU A 677 28.35 -9.86 19.01
C GLU A 677 27.48 -8.60 19.08
N ILE A 678 28.01 -7.43 18.70
CA ILE A 678 27.26 -6.17 18.77
C ILE A 678 26.14 -6.14 17.72
N THR A 679 26.36 -6.64 16.50
CA THR A 679 25.31 -6.74 15.47
C THR A 679 24.20 -7.69 15.94
N GLY A 680 24.54 -8.82 16.57
CA GLY A 680 23.57 -9.73 17.19
C GLY A 680 22.73 -9.05 18.29
N ARG A 681 23.33 -8.17 19.10
CA ARG A 681 22.58 -7.37 20.09
C ARG A 681 21.68 -6.31 19.46
N VAL A 682 22.08 -5.66 18.37
CA VAL A 682 21.20 -4.74 17.63
C VAL A 682 20.04 -5.52 17.00
N ARG A 683 20.33 -6.63 16.33
CA ARG A 683 19.35 -7.57 15.76
C ARG A 683 18.30 -8.00 16.79
N ALA A 684 18.73 -8.49 17.96
CA ALA A 684 17.83 -8.90 19.03
C ALA A 684 17.06 -7.76 19.74
N MET A 685 17.43 -6.48 19.51
CA MET A 685 16.61 -5.33 19.93
C MET A 685 15.61 -4.93 18.84
N ASP A 686 16.03 -4.97 17.57
CA ASP A 686 15.20 -4.66 16.40
C ASP A 686 14.08 -5.69 16.25
N GLU A 687 14.40 -6.99 16.35
CA GLU A 687 13.44 -8.10 16.37
C GLU A 687 12.38 -7.92 17.47
N LYS A 688 12.78 -7.53 18.69
CA LYS A 688 11.86 -7.25 19.82
C LYS A 688 11.02 -5.98 19.70
N VAL A 689 11.31 -5.12 18.74
CA VAL A 689 10.48 -3.97 18.39
C VAL A 689 9.54 -4.34 17.23
N ILE A 690 10.03 -5.09 16.24
CA ILE A 690 9.24 -5.64 15.15
C ILE A 690 8.15 -6.59 15.67
N GLU A 691 8.49 -7.51 16.59
CA GLU A 691 7.57 -8.40 17.30
C GLU A 691 6.42 -7.65 18.00
N LYS A 692 6.65 -6.40 18.42
CA LYS A 692 5.61 -5.54 19.04
C LYS A 692 4.80 -4.73 18.03
N ILE A 693 5.29 -4.57 16.80
CA ILE A 693 4.60 -3.88 15.71
C ILE A 693 3.71 -4.87 14.95
N CYS A 694 4.20 -6.10 14.73
CA CYS A 694 3.50 -7.15 13.99
C CYS A 694 3.73 -8.54 14.65
N PRO A 695 3.10 -8.82 15.81
CA PRO A 695 3.32 -10.06 16.59
C PRO A 695 2.93 -11.34 15.85
N ASN A 696 1.99 -11.27 14.90
CA ASN A 696 1.69 -12.37 13.98
C ASN A 696 1.22 -11.81 12.63
N ILE A 697 2.17 -11.62 11.71
CA ILE A 697 1.92 -11.12 10.34
C ILE A 697 0.83 -11.94 9.62
N MET A 698 0.71 -13.24 9.90
CA MET A 698 -0.24 -14.11 9.20
C MET A 698 -1.70 -13.96 9.67
N SER A 699 -1.94 -13.44 10.88
CA SER A 699 -3.30 -13.20 11.39
C SER A 699 -3.78 -11.75 11.24
N MET A 700 -2.88 -10.79 11.05
CA MET A 700 -3.21 -9.36 10.97
C MET A 700 -4.21 -9.05 9.84
N THR A 701 -5.14 -8.13 10.12
CA THR A 701 -6.05 -7.52 9.13
C THR A 701 -5.29 -6.64 8.14
N PHE A 702 -5.97 -6.14 7.11
CA PHE A 702 -5.36 -5.26 6.11
C PHE A 702 -4.84 -3.96 6.74
N ASP A 703 -5.65 -3.30 7.57
CA ASP A 703 -5.30 -2.03 8.22
C ASP A 703 -4.13 -2.19 9.20
N GLU A 704 -4.13 -3.26 10.00
CA GLU A 704 -3.02 -3.57 10.91
C GLU A 704 -1.72 -3.84 10.15
N ALA A 705 -1.80 -4.62 9.07
CA ALA A 705 -0.65 -4.95 8.24
C ALA A 705 -0.09 -3.72 7.51
N ALA A 706 -0.94 -2.84 6.97
CA ALA A 706 -0.53 -1.58 6.35
C ALA A 706 0.11 -0.64 7.39
N ALA A 707 -0.54 -0.44 8.53
CA ALA A 707 -0.02 0.39 9.63
C ALA A 707 1.24 -0.20 10.29
N ALA A 708 1.55 -1.48 10.10
CA ALA A 708 2.82 -2.09 10.48
C ALA A 708 3.89 -1.88 9.40
N TYR A 709 3.54 -1.99 8.11
CA TYR A 709 4.42 -1.71 6.98
C TYR A 709 5.01 -0.31 7.10
N GLU A 710 4.18 0.73 7.25
CA GLU A 710 4.62 2.13 7.42
C GLU A 710 5.57 2.31 8.62
N LYS A 711 5.27 1.68 9.77
CA LYS A 711 6.11 1.78 10.99
C LYS A 711 7.47 1.11 10.80
N ILE A 712 7.55 0.07 9.97
CA ILE A 712 8.79 -0.65 9.67
C ILE A 712 9.57 0.07 8.56
N GLU A 713 8.90 0.63 7.55
CA GLU A 713 9.51 1.43 6.49
C GLU A 713 10.02 2.79 6.99
N GLY A 714 9.25 3.52 7.79
CA GLY A 714 9.74 4.71 8.49
C GLY A 714 10.77 4.40 9.60
N GLY A 715 10.82 3.14 10.03
CA GLY A 715 11.64 2.67 11.15
C GLY A 715 13.14 2.53 10.85
N ALA A 716 13.96 2.88 11.84
CA ALA A 716 15.41 2.75 11.81
C ALA A 716 15.85 1.35 12.30
N PHE A 717 15.63 0.33 11.48
CA PHE A 717 15.99 -1.08 11.73
C PHE A 717 17.27 -1.49 10.98
N LEU A 718 17.82 -2.69 11.25
CA LEU A 718 18.85 -3.31 10.40
C LEU A 718 18.27 -3.66 9.02
N PRO A 719 19.00 -3.43 7.90
CA PRO A 719 18.43 -3.58 6.56
C PRO A 719 17.91 -4.98 6.23
N GLU A 720 18.62 -6.03 6.64
CA GLU A 720 18.23 -7.45 6.50
C GLU A 720 16.80 -7.68 7.02
N ILE A 721 16.65 -7.56 8.35
CA ILE A 721 15.41 -7.80 9.09
C ILE A 721 14.27 -6.93 8.57
N LYS A 722 14.59 -5.67 8.21
CA LYS A 722 13.63 -4.72 7.66
C LYS A 722 13.07 -5.21 6.33
N THR A 723 13.93 -5.58 5.38
CA THR A 723 13.50 -6.09 4.07
C THR A 723 12.73 -7.39 4.22
N ASP A 724 13.26 -8.35 5.00
CA ASP A 724 12.60 -9.64 5.26
C ASP A 724 11.17 -9.45 5.81
N THR A 725 11.02 -8.55 6.80
CA THR A 725 9.72 -8.28 7.45
C THR A 725 8.76 -7.54 6.52
N LEU A 726 9.24 -6.53 5.78
CA LEU A 726 8.41 -5.81 4.81
C LEU A 726 7.93 -6.74 3.69
N GLU A 727 8.76 -7.67 3.21
CA GLU A 727 8.36 -8.67 2.21
C GLU A 727 7.29 -9.65 2.76
N MET A 728 7.39 -10.05 4.03
CA MET A 728 6.36 -10.87 4.68
C MET A 728 5.02 -10.13 4.83
N ILE A 729 5.05 -8.84 5.20
CA ILE A 729 3.84 -8.01 5.32
C ILE A 729 3.25 -7.72 3.92
N ASP A 730 4.09 -7.47 2.91
CA ASP A 730 3.68 -7.28 1.52
C ASP A 730 2.94 -8.51 0.97
N LYS A 731 3.47 -9.72 1.24
CA LYS A 731 2.81 -11.00 0.91
C LYS A 731 1.48 -11.18 1.64
N ARG A 732 1.37 -10.74 2.91
CA ARG A 732 0.10 -10.76 3.66
C ARG A 732 -0.94 -9.82 3.04
N LEU A 733 -0.58 -8.56 2.79
CA LEU A 733 -1.44 -7.55 2.19
C LEU A 733 -1.93 -7.98 0.80
N THR A 734 -0.99 -8.43 -0.04
CA THR A 734 -1.26 -9.03 -1.36
C THR A 734 -2.24 -10.18 -1.25
N LYS A 735 -2.01 -11.15 -0.33
CA LYS A 735 -2.92 -12.29 -0.15
C LYS A 735 -4.33 -11.86 0.26
N ILE A 736 -4.47 -10.97 1.25
CA ILE A 736 -5.80 -10.48 1.69
C ILE A 736 -6.56 -9.89 0.49
N LYS A 737 -5.90 -9.03 -0.30
CA LYS A 737 -6.52 -8.36 -1.45
C LYS A 737 -6.77 -9.29 -2.64
N MET A 738 -5.96 -10.34 -2.83
CA MET A 738 -6.24 -11.41 -3.80
C MET A 738 -7.45 -12.27 -3.39
N ASP A 739 -7.55 -12.68 -2.12
CA ASP A 739 -8.68 -13.49 -1.64
C ASP A 739 -9.97 -12.63 -1.62
N GLU A 740 -9.90 -11.35 -1.26
CA GLU A 740 -10.98 -10.37 -1.43
C GLU A 740 -11.40 -10.24 -2.91
N CYS A 741 -10.44 -10.05 -3.82
CA CYS A 741 -10.70 -9.98 -5.27
C CYS A 741 -11.41 -11.24 -5.79
N GLY A 742 -10.98 -12.44 -5.36
CA GLY A 742 -11.62 -13.69 -5.76
C GLY A 742 -13.09 -13.78 -5.35
N LEU A 743 -13.41 -13.42 -4.09
CA LEU A 743 -14.78 -13.40 -3.59
C LEU A 743 -15.67 -12.37 -4.32
N LEU A 744 -15.10 -11.22 -4.69
CA LEU A 744 -15.81 -10.20 -5.46
C LEU A 744 -16.07 -10.63 -6.91
N VAL A 745 -15.14 -11.36 -7.53
CA VAL A 745 -15.28 -11.89 -8.89
C VAL A 745 -16.37 -12.96 -8.95
N GLU A 746 -16.34 -13.96 -8.07
CA GLU A 746 -17.36 -15.01 -8.09
C GLU A 746 -18.75 -14.48 -7.73
N LYS A 747 -18.89 -13.58 -6.74
CA LYS A 747 -20.19 -12.94 -6.44
C LYS A 747 -20.76 -12.15 -7.62
N LEU A 748 -19.91 -11.51 -8.45
CA LEU A 748 -20.39 -10.81 -9.65
C LEU A 748 -20.77 -11.79 -10.77
N LYS A 749 -20.02 -12.91 -10.94
CA LYS A 749 -20.41 -13.99 -11.86
C LYS A 749 -21.77 -14.56 -11.50
N GLU A 750 -21.96 -14.98 -10.25
CA GLU A 750 -23.22 -15.53 -9.70
C GLU A 750 -24.39 -14.53 -9.88
N ALA A 751 -24.15 -13.23 -9.67
CA ALA A 751 -25.18 -12.21 -9.84
C ALA A 751 -25.62 -12.02 -11.32
N LEU A 752 -24.75 -12.34 -12.29
CA LEU A 752 -24.99 -12.25 -13.73
C LEU A 752 -25.46 -13.58 -14.36
N GLU A 753 -25.15 -14.72 -13.73
CA GLU A 753 -25.46 -16.07 -14.23
C GLU A 753 -26.97 -16.27 -14.43
N GLY A 754 -27.34 -16.85 -15.58
CA GLY A 754 -28.74 -17.06 -15.98
C GLY A 754 -29.54 -15.79 -16.30
N LYS A 755 -29.00 -14.58 -16.03
CA LYS A 755 -29.66 -13.29 -16.29
C LYS A 755 -29.11 -12.57 -17.52
N ILE A 756 -27.84 -12.77 -17.84
CA ILE A 756 -27.14 -12.19 -19.00
C ILE A 756 -26.67 -13.33 -19.91
N ASN A 757 -27.02 -13.27 -21.20
CA ASN A 757 -26.69 -14.31 -22.17
C ASN A 757 -25.41 -13.97 -22.96
N ASP A 758 -25.16 -12.69 -23.27
CA ASP A 758 -23.93 -12.26 -23.93
C ASP A 758 -22.85 -11.90 -22.90
N THR A 759 -21.97 -12.85 -22.66
CA THR A 759 -20.80 -12.70 -21.78
C THR A 759 -19.49 -12.54 -22.56
N GLU A 760 -19.49 -12.49 -23.91
CA GLU A 760 -18.25 -12.42 -24.72
C GLU A 760 -17.39 -11.19 -24.39
N ARG A 761 -18.03 -10.11 -23.91
CA ARG A 761 -17.42 -8.82 -23.59
C ARG A 761 -17.22 -8.61 -22.09
N LEU A 762 -17.39 -9.64 -21.26
CA LEU A 762 -17.29 -9.60 -19.80
C LEU A 762 -16.08 -10.41 -19.31
N HIS A 763 -14.92 -9.76 -19.22
CA HIS A 763 -13.67 -10.40 -18.84
C HIS A 763 -13.45 -10.28 -17.32
N PHE A 764 -13.78 -11.34 -16.60
CA PHE A 764 -13.55 -11.44 -15.16
C PHE A 764 -12.07 -11.62 -14.83
N TYR A 765 -11.59 -10.94 -13.79
CA TYR A 765 -10.17 -10.97 -13.41
C TYR A 765 -9.86 -12.14 -12.47
N GLU A 766 -9.58 -13.31 -13.04
CA GLU A 766 -9.36 -14.54 -12.27
C GLU A 766 -7.98 -14.58 -11.59
N VAL A 767 -7.80 -13.74 -10.57
CA VAL A 767 -6.52 -13.46 -9.87
C VAL A 767 -5.71 -14.71 -9.49
N ARG A 768 -6.37 -15.83 -9.17
CA ARG A 768 -5.71 -17.13 -8.85
C ARG A 768 -5.16 -17.86 -10.09
N LYS A 769 -5.62 -17.57 -11.31
CA LYS A 769 -4.98 -18.02 -12.57
C LYS A 769 -3.88 -17.04 -12.97
N VAL A 770 -4.13 -15.73 -12.87
CA VAL A 770 -3.15 -14.66 -13.17
C VAL A 770 -1.83 -14.92 -12.46
N MET A 771 -1.85 -15.09 -11.14
CA MET A 771 -0.64 -15.25 -10.32
C MET A 771 0.08 -16.60 -10.50
N ARG A 772 -0.54 -17.58 -11.16
CA ARG A 772 0.12 -18.85 -11.54
C ARG A 772 0.71 -18.83 -12.95
N GLY A 773 0.33 -17.85 -13.78
CA GLY A 773 0.58 -17.88 -15.22
C GLY A 773 -0.41 -18.73 -16.02
N ASP A 774 -1.40 -19.34 -15.35
CA ASP A 774 -2.39 -20.26 -15.93
C ASP A 774 -3.56 -19.54 -16.66
N TRP A 775 -3.44 -18.24 -16.93
CA TRP A 775 -4.53 -17.46 -17.53
C TRP A 775 -4.46 -17.45 -19.07
N ASN A 776 -5.61 -17.35 -19.73
CA ASN A 776 -5.73 -17.30 -21.18
C ASN A 776 -4.89 -16.13 -21.73
N PRO A 777 -3.88 -16.36 -22.59
CA PRO A 777 -3.01 -15.29 -23.09
C PRO A 777 -3.76 -14.15 -23.77
N ARG A 778 -4.88 -14.42 -24.46
CA ARG A 778 -5.68 -13.40 -25.16
C ARG A 778 -6.47 -12.52 -24.19
N GLU A 779 -7.03 -13.09 -23.13
CA GLU A 779 -7.68 -12.32 -22.05
C GLU A 779 -6.65 -11.53 -21.24
N SER A 780 -5.50 -12.14 -20.97
CA SER A 780 -4.38 -11.52 -20.25
C SER A 780 -3.86 -10.28 -21.01
N GLU A 781 -3.66 -10.37 -22.32
CA GLU A 781 -3.28 -9.21 -23.15
C GLU A 781 -4.37 -8.13 -23.17
N LEU A 782 -5.63 -8.52 -23.33
CA LEU A 782 -6.79 -7.61 -23.34
C LEU A 782 -6.90 -6.82 -22.03
N VAL A 783 -6.85 -7.50 -20.88
CA VAL A 783 -6.99 -6.88 -19.57
C VAL A 783 -5.73 -6.10 -19.18
N ALA A 784 -4.53 -6.60 -19.49
CA ALA A 784 -3.30 -5.84 -19.30
C ALA A 784 -3.30 -4.54 -20.14
N ARG A 785 -3.82 -4.59 -21.37
CA ARG A 785 -4.00 -3.41 -22.21
C ARG A 785 -5.01 -2.43 -21.61
N ALA A 786 -6.18 -2.88 -21.16
CA ALA A 786 -7.17 -2.02 -20.52
C ALA A 786 -6.58 -1.32 -19.28
N LEU A 787 -5.96 -2.11 -18.39
CA LEU A 787 -5.29 -1.64 -17.17
C LEU A 787 -4.21 -0.59 -17.45
N ASN A 788 -3.41 -0.78 -18.49
CA ASN A 788 -2.33 0.14 -18.86
C ASN A 788 -2.77 1.30 -19.76
N THR A 789 -4.03 1.30 -20.25
CA THR A 789 -4.59 2.39 -21.06
C THR A 789 -5.35 3.41 -20.21
N TYR A 790 -6.20 2.96 -19.27
CA TYR A 790 -7.10 3.85 -18.53
C TYR A 790 -7.32 3.52 -17.04
N ALA A 791 -6.65 2.51 -16.48
CA ALA A 791 -6.57 2.30 -15.02
C ALA A 791 -5.12 2.39 -14.51
N THR A 792 -4.34 3.31 -15.08
CA THR A 792 -2.93 3.56 -14.73
C THR A 792 -2.75 4.17 -13.34
N GLU A 793 -3.74 4.89 -12.83
CA GLU A 793 -3.75 5.51 -11.49
C GLU A 793 -4.32 4.62 -10.38
N ARG A 794 -4.54 3.33 -10.64
CA ARG A 794 -5.04 2.36 -9.63
C ARG A 794 -4.03 2.14 -8.49
N ASP A 795 -4.53 1.82 -7.30
CA ASP A 795 -3.68 1.50 -6.16
C ASP A 795 -2.98 0.13 -6.31
N ARG A 796 -1.85 -0.06 -5.62
CA ARG A 796 -0.98 -1.25 -5.76
C ARG A 796 -1.67 -2.59 -5.48
N TYR A 797 -2.70 -2.59 -4.63
CA TYR A 797 -3.52 -3.77 -4.33
C TYR A 797 -4.96 -3.64 -4.84
N GLU A 798 -5.23 -2.69 -5.73
CA GLU A 798 -6.54 -2.51 -6.37
C GLU A 798 -6.62 -3.41 -7.61
N TYR A 799 -7.02 -4.65 -7.36
CA TYR A 799 -7.23 -5.64 -8.42
C TYR A 799 -8.57 -5.40 -9.13
N PRO A 800 -8.65 -5.55 -10.47
CA PRO A 800 -9.93 -5.56 -11.17
C PRO A 800 -10.84 -6.69 -10.69
N ILE A 801 -12.14 -6.50 -10.89
CA ILE A 801 -13.18 -7.52 -10.71
C ILE A 801 -13.67 -7.93 -12.10
N LEU A 802 -14.03 -6.94 -12.92
CA LEU A 802 -14.58 -7.10 -14.26
C LEU A 802 -14.00 -6.05 -15.20
N VAL A 803 -13.64 -6.46 -16.42
CA VAL A 803 -13.38 -5.57 -17.56
C VAL A 803 -14.46 -5.79 -18.62
N CYS A 804 -15.26 -4.75 -18.89
CA CYS A 804 -16.27 -4.77 -19.95
C CYS A 804 -15.69 -4.13 -21.21
N ASP A 805 -15.45 -4.93 -22.25
CA ASP A 805 -14.84 -4.45 -23.50
C ASP A 805 -15.89 -3.97 -24.51
N SER A 806 -15.89 -2.68 -24.78
CA SER A 806 -16.73 -2.03 -25.80
C SER A 806 -16.03 -1.83 -27.14
N SER A 807 -14.72 -2.13 -27.22
CA SER A 807 -13.92 -1.89 -28.43
C SER A 807 -14.41 -2.72 -29.61
N GLY A 808 -14.37 -2.11 -30.80
CA GLY A 808 -14.76 -2.77 -32.05
C GLY A 808 -13.83 -3.90 -32.49
N ARG A 809 -12.68 -4.10 -31.81
CA ARG A 809 -11.69 -5.14 -32.11
C ARG A 809 -11.53 -6.20 -31.01
N GLN A 810 -12.35 -6.17 -29.94
CA GLN A 810 -12.21 -7.05 -28.76
C GLN A 810 -10.76 -7.08 -28.23
N ASN A 811 -10.23 -5.91 -27.87
CA ASN A 811 -8.86 -5.71 -27.41
C ASN A 811 -8.71 -4.78 -26.19
N GLY A 812 -9.79 -4.49 -25.47
CA GLY A 812 -9.77 -3.75 -24.20
C GLY A 812 -9.40 -2.27 -24.31
N ALA A 813 -9.32 -1.69 -25.51
CA ALA A 813 -8.95 -0.28 -25.70
C ALA A 813 -10.03 0.71 -25.22
N ASP A 814 -11.31 0.37 -25.40
CA ASP A 814 -12.47 1.17 -25.03
C ASP A 814 -13.41 0.32 -24.17
N GLY A 815 -13.93 0.83 -23.06
CA GLY A 815 -14.74 0.05 -22.14
C GLY A 815 -14.72 0.61 -20.72
N PHE A 816 -15.04 -0.23 -19.73
CA PHE A 816 -14.82 0.09 -18.33
C PHE A 816 -14.20 -1.07 -17.55
N ILE A 817 -13.44 -0.72 -16.52
CA ILE A 817 -12.88 -1.63 -15.51
C ILE A 817 -13.56 -1.30 -14.19
N LEU A 818 -14.16 -2.31 -13.58
CA LEU A 818 -14.71 -2.26 -12.23
C LEU A 818 -13.67 -2.84 -11.26
N THR A 819 -13.28 -2.07 -10.26
CA THR A 819 -12.45 -2.50 -9.12
C THR A 819 -13.27 -2.37 -7.81
N PRO A 820 -12.73 -2.75 -6.63
CA PRO A 820 -13.44 -2.55 -5.36
C PRO A 820 -13.67 -1.08 -4.98
N ASP A 821 -12.88 -0.15 -5.54
CA ASP A 821 -12.78 1.24 -5.10
C ASP A 821 -13.11 2.26 -6.21
N HIS A 822 -12.96 1.90 -7.48
CA HIS A 822 -13.20 2.77 -8.65
C HIS A 822 -13.90 2.05 -9.82
N ILE A 823 -14.58 2.83 -10.65
CA ILE A 823 -14.90 2.51 -12.03
C ILE A 823 -13.98 3.38 -12.91
N PHE A 824 -13.04 2.76 -13.60
CA PHE A 824 -12.25 3.40 -14.65
C PHE A 824 -12.95 3.19 -15.99
N TYR A 825 -13.04 4.19 -16.85
CA TYR A 825 -13.56 3.97 -18.21
C TYR A 825 -12.78 4.74 -19.28
N ASN A 826 -12.83 4.25 -20.52
CA ASN A 826 -12.31 4.94 -21.70
C ASN A 826 -13.24 4.80 -22.90
N SER A 827 -13.30 5.86 -23.70
CA SER A 827 -14.06 5.98 -24.95
C SER A 827 -13.38 6.99 -25.86
N LEU A 828 -13.65 6.90 -27.16
CA LEU A 828 -13.22 7.85 -28.22
C LEU A 828 -13.26 9.36 -27.87
N PHE A 829 -14.10 9.78 -26.91
CA PHE A 829 -14.28 11.19 -26.53
C PHE A 829 -14.05 11.49 -25.05
N SER A 830 -13.88 10.49 -24.18
CA SER A 830 -13.67 10.71 -22.74
C SER A 830 -13.14 9.48 -22.01
N SER A 831 -12.29 9.73 -21.01
CA SER A 831 -11.91 8.78 -19.96
C SER A 831 -12.03 9.49 -18.61
N GLU A 832 -12.46 8.76 -17.57
CA GLU A 832 -12.53 9.26 -16.20
C GLU A 832 -12.29 8.08 -15.21
N MET A 833 -11.59 8.36 -14.12
CA MET A 833 -11.65 7.55 -12.90
C MET A 833 -12.85 8.05 -12.08
N ILE A 834 -13.77 7.16 -11.71
CA ILE A 834 -14.94 7.46 -10.89
C ILE A 834 -14.86 6.62 -9.61
N PRO A 835 -14.59 7.22 -8.44
CA PRO A 835 -14.64 6.48 -7.17
C PRO A 835 -16.02 5.86 -6.97
N ILE A 836 -16.06 4.59 -6.57
CA ILE A 836 -17.29 3.81 -6.31
C ILE A 836 -18.22 4.57 -5.37
N ARG A 837 -17.66 5.15 -4.30
CA ARG A 837 -18.35 5.99 -3.30
C ARG A 837 -18.96 7.29 -3.84
N SER A 838 -18.59 7.72 -5.05
CA SER A 838 -19.16 8.91 -5.70
C SER A 838 -20.40 8.59 -6.57
N VAL A 839 -20.66 7.30 -6.83
CA VAL A 839 -21.82 6.81 -7.57
C VAL A 839 -23.02 6.73 -6.64
N THR A 840 -24.15 7.30 -7.06
CA THR A 840 -25.43 7.32 -6.31
C THR A 840 -26.55 6.58 -7.04
N GLY A 841 -26.20 5.80 -8.05
CA GLY A 841 -27.08 4.90 -8.79
C GLY A 841 -26.55 4.56 -10.19
N VAL A 842 -27.08 3.52 -10.81
CA VAL A 842 -26.67 2.99 -12.12
C VAL A 842 -27.90 2.63 -12.95
N GLU A 843 -28.05 3.22 -14.14
CA GLU A 843 -29.25 3.08 -14.96
C GLU A 843 -28.96 2.49 -16.34
N GLY A 844 -29.74 1.47 -16.73
CA GLY A 844 -29.69 0.85 -18.05
C GLY A 844 -30.73 1.44 -18.98
N ASN A 845 -30.32 2.25 -19.96
CA ASN A 845 -31.23 2.82 -20.94
C ASN A 845 -31.29 1.97 -22.22
N THR A 846 -32.49 1.46 -22.53
CA THR A 846 -32.78 0.59 -23.69
C THR A 846 -33.34 1.35 -24.89
N GLY A 847 -33.66 2.64 -24.75
CA GLY A 847 -34.23 3.47 -25.81
C GLY A 847 -33.36 3.51 -27.06
N LEU A 848 -33.98 3.65 -28.23
CA LEU A 848 -33.30 3.60 -29.55
C LEU A 848 -32.05 4.49 -29.60
N LEU A 849 -32.16 5.67 -29.01
CA LEU A 849 -31.25 6.79 -29.22
C LEU A 849 -30.29 6.97 -28.03
N ASN A 850 -30.81 6.98 -26.79
CA ASN A 850 -30.03 7.14 -25.56
C ASN A 850 -29.43 5.82 -24.99
N LYS A 851 -29.24 4.81 -25.84
CA LYS A 851 -28.86 3.43 -25.47
C LYS A 851 -27.53 3.31 -24.69
N GLY A 852 -27.51 2.67 -23.52
CA GLY A 852 -26.28 2.40 -22.74
C GLY A 852 -26.45 2.46 -21.22
N ILE A 853 -25.34 2.36 -20.46
CA ILE A 853 -25.32 2.40 -18.99
C ILE A 853 -24.93 3.81 -18.52
N TYR A 854 -25.62 4.32 -17.49
CA TYR A 854 -25.44 5.67 -16.94
C TYR A 854 -25.21 5.63 -15.43
N LEU A 855 -24.07 6.16 -14.97
CA LEU A 855 -23.77 6.37 -13.57
C LEU A 855 -24.35 7.71 -13.10
N LYS A 856 -25.25 7.70 -12.12
CA LYS A 856 -25.61 8.87 -11.31
C LYS A 856 -24.50 9.13 -10.31
N ARG A 857 -24.16 10.40 -10.04
CA ARG A 857 -23.10 10.77 -9.09
C ARG A 857 -23.58 11.82 -8.09
N GLY A 858 -23.00 11.82 -6.89
CA GLY A 858 -23.38 12.71 -5.78
C GLY A 858 -23.18 14.21 -6.03
N ASN A 859 -22.51 14.59 -7.13
CA ASN A 859 -22.40 15.98 -7.60
C ASN A 859 -23.48 16.37 -8.64
N GLY A 860 -24.48 15.51 -8.86
CA GLY A 860 -25.56 15.73 -9.83
C GLY A 860 -25.19 15.41 -11.29
N LYS A 861 -23.96 14.95 -11.58
CA LYS A 861 -23.54 14.54 -12.93
C LYS A 861 -24.08 13.14 -13.25
N ARG A 862 -24.74 12.99 -14.40
CA ARG A 862 -25.03 11.70 -15.03
C ARG A 862 -23.91 11.40 -16.05
N THR A 863 -23.07 10.40 -15.78
CA THR A 863 -21.99 9.97 -16.71
C THR A 863 -22.43 8.70 -17.44
N LYS A 864 -22.48 8.73 -18.78
CA LYS A 864 -22.60 7.52 -19.60
C LYS A 864 -21.27 6.75 -19.62
N ILE A 865 -21.29 5.46 -19.30
CA ILE A 865 -20.11 4.58 -19.45
C ILE A 865 -20.27 3.65 -20.67
N PRO A 866 -19.18 3.35 -21.39
CA PRO A 866 -19.22 2.48 -22.57
C PRO A 866 -19.19 1.00 -22.13
N GLY A 867 -20.36 0.37 -22.11
CA GLY A 867 -20.50 -1.08 -21.92
C GLY A 867 -20.76 -1.81 -23.24
N GLY A 868 -20.18 -2.99 -23.41
CA GLY A 868 -20.39 -3.85 -24.58
C GLY A 868 -21.75 -4.58 -24.64
N ILE A 869 -22.67 -4.26 -23.73
CA ILE A 869 -23.86 -5.06 -23.39
C ILE A 869 -24.98 -4.94 -24.45
N PRO A 870 -25.65 -6.06 -24.82
CA PRO A 870 -26.77 -6.02 -25.75
C PRO A 870 -27.96 -5.17 -25.31
N ALA A 871 -28.67 -4.65 -26.32
CA ALA A 871 -29.86 -3.82 -26.20
C ALA A 871 -30.92 -4.28 -25.19
N LYS A 872 -31.13 -5.60 -25.09
CA LYS A 872 -32.17 -6.24 -24.28
C LYS A 872 -31.75 -6.45 -22.83
N GLU A 873 -30.46 -6.48 -22.57
CA GLU A 873 -29.85 -6.89 -21.31
C GLU A 873 -29.31 -5.68 -20.51
N LEU A 874 -29.22 -4.50 -21.15
CA LEU A 874 -28.74 -3.25 -20.53
C LEU A 874 -29.43 -2.86 -19.22
N LYS A 875 -30.75 -3.12 -19.07
CA LYS A 875 -31.48 -2.88 -17.81
C LYS A 875 -31.01 -3.81 -16.70
N ILE A 876 -31.17 -5.11 -16.92
CA ILE A 876 -30.77 -6.18 -16.01
C ILE A 876 -29.30 -6.05 -15.61
N PHE A 877 -28.40 -5.78 -16.57
CA PHE A 877 -26.98 -5.57 -16.29
C PHE A 877 -26.72 -4.32 -15.43
N ALA A 878 -27.45 -3.22 -15.67
CA ALA A 878 -27.32 -2.01 -14.87
C ALA A 878 -27.91 -2.16 -13.47
N GLU A 879 -29.01 -2.90 -13.31
CA GLU A 879 -29.61 -3.26 -12.02
C GLU A 879 -28.61 -4.11 -11.21
N ILE A 880 -28.02 -5.15 -11.80
CA ILE A 880 -26.97 -5.97 -11.18
C ILE A 880 -25.73 -5.14 -10.84
N LEU A 881 -25.35 -4.19 -11.70
CA LEU A 881 -24.23 -3.28 -11.45
C LEU A 881 -24.56 -2.24 -10.36
N GLU A 882 -25.82 -1.81 -10.21
CA GLU A 882 -26.28 -0.94 -9.12
C GLU A 882 -26.22 -1.68 -7.77
N GLU A 883 -26.75 -2.91 -7.72
CA GLU A 883 -26.65 -3.81 -6.56
C GLU A 883 -25.19 -4.08 -6.19
N PHE A 884 -24.33 -4.36 -7.17
CA PHE A 884 -22.93 -4.68 -6.91
C PHE A 884 -22.08 -3.45 -6.53
N VAL A 885 -22.31 -2.28 -7.15
CA VAL A 885 -21.69 -1.01 -6.73
C VAL A 885 -22.13 -0.65 -5.31
N SER A 886 -23.42 -0.85 -4.98
CA SER A 886 -23.93 -0.68 -3.61
C SER A 886 -23.24 -1.65 -2.65
N TYR A 887 -23.09 -2.93 -3.03
CA TYR A 887 -22.37 -3.93 -2.23
C TYR A 887 -20.88 -3.57 -1.99
N LEU A 888 -20.23 -2.90 -2.95
CA LEU A 888 -18.87 -2.37 -2.75
C LEU A 888 -18.84 -1.17 -1.78
N GLN A 889 -19.93 -0.40 -1.69
CA GLN A 889 -20.07 0.76 -0.79
C GLN A 889 -20.39 0.37 0.67
N GLU A 890 -20.99 -0.80 0.95
CA GLU A 890 -21.35 -1.19 2.34
C GLU A 890 -20.12 -1.44 3.24
N LYS A 891 -18.93 -1.60 2.65
CA LYS A 891 -17.68 -1.78 3.40
C LYS A 891 -16.98 -0.43 3.67
N PRO A 892 -16.57 -0.16 4.93
CA PRO A 892 -16.04 1.14 5.34
C PRO A 892 -14.64 1.43 4.79
N GLU A 893 -14.05 2.54 5.25
CA GLU A 893 -12.94 3.29 4.63
C GLU A 893 -11.57 2.56 4.54
N SER A 894 -11.48 1.33 5.07
CA SER A 894 -10.27 0.48 5.06
C SER A 894 -9.87 -0.08 3.69
N ARG A 895 -10.65 0.19 2.64
CA ARG A 895 -10.23 -0.06 1.24
C ARG A 895 -9.64 1.18 0.57
N SER A 896 -10.29 2.33 0.71
CA SER A 896 -9.99 3.55 -0.05
C SER A 896 -8.82 4.35 0.55
N ILE A 897 -7.67 3.71 0.78
CA ILE A 897 -6.50 4.33 1.38
C ILE A 897 -5.21 4.05 0.58
N ALA A 898 -4.81 5.08 -0.17
CA ALA A 898 -3.72 5.08 -1.14
C ALA A 898 -2.29 5.06 -0.54
N TYR A 899 -2.08 4.32 0.56
CA TYR A 899 -0.81 4.31 1.31
C TYR A 899 0.40 3.74 0.55
N LEU A 900 0.24 3.18 -0.66
CA LEU A 900 1.32 2.58 -1.44
C LEU A 900 1.38 3.00 -2.92
N SER A 901 0.52 3.91 -3.39
CA SER A 901 0.54 4.34 -4.81
C SER A 901 1.24 5.68 -5.05
N LYS A 902 1.37 6.55 -4.04
CA LYS A 902 1.94 7.91 -4.18
C LYS A 902 2.95 8.31 -3.09
N GLU A 903 3.90 7.42 -2.77
CA GLU A 903 5.23 7.82 -2.26
C GLU A 903 6.27 7.72 -3.39
N GLU A 904 6.53 8.84 -4.08
CA GLU A 904 7.93 9.13 -4.44
C GLU A 904 8.68 9.23 -3.10
N HIS A 905 9.38 8.18 -2.67
CA HIS A 905 9.90 8.06 -1.29
C HIS A 905 10.58 9.34 -0.81
N LYS A 906 9.86 10.15 -0.01
CA LYS A 906 10.33 11.49 0.39
C LYS A 906 11.49 11.43 1.37
N VAL A 907 11.81 10.24 1.89
CA VAL A 907 12.88 9.98 2.85
C VAL A 907 13.64 8.70 2.46
N LYS A 908 14.77 8.84 1.75
CA LYS A 908 15.71 7.74 1.51
C LYS A 908 16.57 7.48 2.75
N CYS A 909 16.94 6.23 3.01
CA CYS A 909 17.87 5.85 4.08
C CYS A 909 19.21 5.37 3.51
N CYS A 910 20.34 5.94 3.95
CA CYS A 910 21.66 5.48 3.49
C CYS A 910 21.97 4.07 4.01
N TYR A 911 22.01 3.08 3.10
CA TYR A 911 22.33 1.67 3.40
C TYR A 911 23.65 1.52 4.20
N ARG A 912 24.62 2.41 3.95
CA ARG A 912 25.93 2.45 4.62
C ARG A 912 25.94 3.08 6.03
N CYS A 913 24.93 3.87 6.43
CA CYS A 913 24.99 4.59 7.73
C CYS A 913 23.66 4.84 8.48
N GLY A 914 22.52 4.38 7.95
CA GLY A 914 21.21 4.54 8.59
C GLY A 914 20.68 5.98 8.66
N PHE A 915 21.22 6.90 7.86
CA PHE A 915 20.78 8.30 7.84
C PHE A 915 19.65 8.52 6.84
N THR A 916 18.55 9.09 7.33
CA THR A 916 17.37 9.49 6.57
C THR A 916 17.57 10.87 5.96
N TYR A 917 17.28 11.01 4.65
CA TYR A 917 17.45 12.26 3.91
C TYR A 917 16.43 12.39 2.77
N ARG A 918 16.11 13.62 2.37
CA ARG A 918 15.05 13.90 1.38
C ARG A 918 15.65 14.26 0.02
N GLY A 919 15.33 13.48 -1.02
CA GLY A 919 15.78 13.68 -2.39
C GLY A 919 17.24 13.30 -2.67
N GLY A 920 17.52 12.96 -3.94
CA GLY A 920 18.86 12.64 -4.44
C GLY A 920 19.33 11.20 -4.20
N ASN A 921 20.15 10.68 -5.11
CA ASN A 921 20.69 9.30 -5.01
C ASN A 921 21.99 9.22 -4.20
N VAL A 922 22.59 10.36 -3.83
CA VAL A 922 23.80 10.43 -2.99
C VAL A 922 23.40 10.91 -1.60
N CYS A 923 23.73 10.14 -0.56
CA CYS A 923 23.41 10.55 0.80
C CYS A 923 24.36 11.66 1.30
N PRO A 924 23.83 12.79 1.82
CA PRO A 924 24.63 13.95 2.23
C PRO A 924 25.52 13.72 3.46
N LYS A 925 25.34 12.60 4.19
CA LYS A 925 26.15 12.25 5.37
C LYS A 925 27.22 11.18 5.10
N CYS A 926 26.96 10.24 4.20
CA CYS A 926 27.82 9.06 3.98
C CYS A 926 28.47 9.01 2.58
N GLY A 927 28.10 9.90 1.66
CA GLY A 927 28.58 9.93 0.28
C GLY A 927 28.16 8.71 -0.57
N ASN A 928 27.41 7.77 0.00
CA ASN A 928 27.01 6.54 -0.68
C ASN A 928 25.99 6.82 -1.79
N GLN A 929 26.23 6.25 -2.96
CA GLN A 929 25.36 6.37 -4.14
C GLN A 929 24.42 5.16 -4.32
N ALA A 930 24.71 4.04 -3.63
CA ALA A 930 23.93 2.81 -3.71
C ALA A 930 22.66 2.83 -2.85
N ASN A 931 21.79 3.81 -3.08
CA ASN A 931 20.40 3.82 -2.59
C ASN A 931 19.48 4.06 -3.81
N HIS A 932 19.11 2.99 -4.50
CA HIS A 932 18.05 3.03 -5.53
C HIS A 932 16.75 3.54 -4.91
#